data_AF-A0AAU5K428-F1
#
_entry.id   AF-A0AAU5K428-F1
#
_cell.length_a   1.000
_cell.length_b   1.000
_cell.length_c   1.000
_cell.angle_alpha   90.00
_cell.angle_beta   90.00
_cell.angle_gamma   90.00
#
_symmetry.space_group_name_H-M   'P 1'
#
loop_
_entity.id
_entity.type
_entity.pdbx_description
1 polymer ?
#
loop_
_entity_poly.entity_id
_entity_poly.type
_entity_poly.pdbx_seq_one_letter_code
_entity_poly.pdbx_strand_id
1 'polypeptide(L)'
;MSAVAAPAAALDHPLWEDVDNSVDEPRLPAQRNALRSVPASGQPGDGGLDDPLRLGRTMRLRLRDAVQALLADPSIAGLKDAPKLAAVVLYAKSRAPKGEKKDNQTSIWGSELGRWLGMKESTVHHKVLPVLRGSDALHTQVVRDAQGHPTGLDCLVMPLWNARHGGGAGHPLALSKAELATLLRLCEALFGHGWTPEDKEPTPPGLLAGRRGKGAATDRLGLLLMVLNTRASGWLQLCGGSVKAKEGRGAATLARLLGCSPSGARKVLARLTEAGVVARQRKATSTRMNGRARVMVLPVGRAYGRTLASVEAVQSAGPVFSARPDGAVGDHAPADAAGALGMSGIGGAESAGDAVDQERPDGAELHADHASVVTSVVPPQLDCGFSGEGRGGQGRRPERACVREDQAVDGETGVAGSGSSVPGVGPLRGEQPKKSPVDEQEQAGAVAAGAGARLTVVGGRKAQQRGRSELPADLGLRVALTPVAWLWQGLNRWQQDRVVEAAKLELAQLRHVLEWPAQAPSVLAARLKSRLEETGGEALITRPLGWITRRGLVRRPSCTDRRCDDGVRLDTGADCDNCDNVLHVRRAWRVRIAAKVDQELPGLETDARYREIEARMRRHTEVEAADLVDRQAEARERQERRAAARAQADAQAAIEQERAAAEAAARQVVACADCGRARSTGLCEACDHRRQTDALIAEAGFLAATWSADLTDPAAVAAVAAEVRTAIEADIAAEWEHFQQITDLADLEAAGPDVVEDTAAHNAFLTAESAVAEYQHQALVLLGRSEEAQAEARKAYATERAKPWFQALPDSDDALRAATEAAAQAQVRTAEYLLAVRLEKLRTQALPEPVRPAPWSRRLPELAAHSLDGETLEVIA
;
A
#
# COMPACT_ATOMS: atom_id res chain seq x y z
N MET A 1 72.95 21.02 -17.60
CA MET A 1 72.28 22.33 -17.77
C MET A 1 70.86 22.21 -17.26
N SER A 2 70.34 23.28 -16.65
CA SER A 2 68.93 23.66 -16.46
C SER A 2 67.87 22.62 -15.98
N ALA A 3 67.41 22.86 -14.74
CA ALA A 3 66.02 23.23 -14.39
C ALA A 3 64.86 22.22 -14.58
N VAL A 4 63.79 22.21 -13.76
CA VAL A 4 63.49 22.86 -12.45
C VAL A 4 62.41 21.99 -11.75
N ALA A 5 62.32 22.05 -10.42
CA ALA A 5 61.35 21.27 -9.64
C ALA A 5 60.01 22.00 -9.39
N ALA A 6 58.96 21.21 -9.12
CA ALA A 6 57.89 21.29 -8.08
C ALA A 6 57.56 22.64 -7.37
N PRO A 7 56.36 22.84 -6.75
CA PRO A 7 55.50 21.80 -6.17
C PRO A 7 53.97 22.04 -6.25
N ALA A 8 53.22 21.24 -5.48
CA ALA A 8 51.78 21.38 -5.22
C ALA A 8 51.44 22.58 -4.34
N ALA A 9 50.17 23.00 -4.38
CA ALA A 9 49.55 23.91 -3.41
C ALA A 9 48.14 23.42 -3.06
N ALA A 10 47.88 23.27 -1.76
CA ALA A 10 46.53 23.45 -1.20
C ALA A 10 46.33 24.94 -0.92
N LEU A 11 45.08 25.39 -0.73
CA LEU A 11 44.75 26.56 0.10
C LEU A 11 43.25 26.58 0.46
N ASP A 12 42.93 27.38 1.48
CA ASP A 12 41.72 27.33 2.30
C ASP A 12 40.51 28.16 1.80
N HIS A 13 39.45 28.13 2.62
CA HIS A 13 38.28 29.04 2.79
C HIS A 13 38.46 30.53 2.38
N PRO A 14 37.39 31.36 2.19
CA PRO A 14 36.09 31.35 2.90
C PRO A 14 34.84 31.82 2.08
N LEU A 15 33.85 32.36 2.81
CA LEU A 15 32.76 33.30 2.45
C LEU A 15 31.35 32.74 2.12
N TRP A 16 30.43 33.11 3.02
CA TRP A 16 29.06 33.53 2.71
C TRP A 16 29.09 34.82 1.87
N GLU A 17 28.07 35.05 1.03
CA GLU A 17 27.55 36.38 0.75
C GLU A 17 26.09 36.27 0.24
N ASP A 18 25.35 37.37 0.33
CA ASP A 18 23.89 37.38 0.40
C ASP A 18 23.14 37.10 -0.91
N VAL A 19 21.96 36.47 -0.77
CA VAL A 19 20.82 36.71 -1.66
C VAL A 19 19.57 36.85 -0.80
N ASP A 20 19.29 38.07 -0.37
CA ASP A 20 17.93 38.50 -0.05
C ASP A 20 17.11 38.52 -1.36
N ASN A 21 15.92 37.92 -1.33
CA ASN A 21 14.82 38.18 -2.26
C ASN A 21 13.54 37.57 -1.67
N SER A 22 12.82 38.37 -0.91
CA SER A 22 11.44 38.13 -0.48
C SER A 22 10.54 37.59 -1.60
N VAL A 23 9.69 36.61 -1.28
CA VAL A 23 8.44 36.33 -2.01
C VAL A 23 7.36 36.03 -0.99
N ASP A 24 6.20 36.69 -1.15
CA ASP A 24 5.11 36.70 -0.18
C ASP A 24 4.52 35.31 0.11
N GLU A 25 4.31 35.04 1.41
CA GLU A 25 3.21 34.19 1.88
C GLU A 25 2.07 35.13 2.33
N PRO A 26 0.78 34.71 2.26
CA PRO A 26 0.31 33.94 3.41
C PRO A 26 -0.79 32.89 3.15
N ARG A 27 -0.67 31.80 3.93
CA ARG A 27 -1.72 31.12 4.71
C ARG A 27 -3.03 30.61 4.05
N LEU A 28 -3.34 29.37 4.42
CA LEU A 28 -4.62 28.67 4.25
C LEU A 28 -5.75 29.33 5.06
N PRO A 29 -7.02 29.25 4.61
CA PRO A 29 -8.16 29.58 5.45
C PRO A 29 -8.50 28.42 6.41
N ALA A 30 -8.53 28.71 7.70
CA ALA A 30 -9.31 27.92 8.65
C ALA A 30 -10.80 28.29 8.56
N GLN A 31 -11.71 27.34 8.75
CA GLN A 31 -12.99 27.67 9.38
C GLN A 31 -13.58 26.55 10.23
N ARG A 32 -14.21 26.99 11.32
CA ARG A 32 -14.87 26.22 12.36
C ARG A 32 -16.24 25.73 11.86
N ASN A 33 -16.63 24.52 12.26
CA ASN A 33 -18.04 24.18 12.41
C ASN A 33 -18.34 23.86 13.88
N ALA A 34 -19.53 24.26 14.34
CA ALA A 34 -19.84 24.36 15.76
C ALA A 34 -19.91 22.99 16.46
N LEU A 35 -19.09 22.82 17.50
CA LEU A 35 -19.24 21.71 18.43
C LEU A 35 -20.49 21.94 19.30
N ARG A 36 -21.56 21.20 19.00
CA ARG A 36 -22.51 20.79 20.05
C ARG A 36 -21.70 20.06 21.12
N SER A 37 -21.89 20.45 22.37
CA SER A 37 -21.23 19.85 23.53
C SER A 37 -21.56 18.35 23.63
N VAL A 38 -20.66 17.52 23.12
CA VAL A 38 -20.52 16.11 23.55
C VAL A 38 -19.81 16.14 24.89
N PRO A 39 -20.25 15.38 25.92
CA PRO A 39 -19.60 15.41 27.22
C PRO A 39 -18.10 15.10 27.11
N ALA A 40 -17.26 15.96 27.68
CA ALA A 40 -15.85 15.68 27.82
C ALA A 40 -15.69 14.37 28.61
N SER A 41 -15.02 13.39 28.00
CA SER A 41 -14.71 12.14 28.69
C SER A 41 -13.55 12.37 29.66
N GLY A 42 -13.90 12.78 30.88
CA GLY A 42 -13.11 12.39 32.05
C GLY A 42 -12.91 10.88 32.04
N GLN A 43 -11.82 10.40 32.65
CA GLN A 43 -11.55 8.97 32.72
C GLN A 43 -12.63 8.25 33.53
N PRO A 44 -12.49 6.93 33.59
CA PRO A 44 -12.21 6.42 34.92
C PRO A 44 -11.17 5.31 34.94
N GLY A 45 -10.10 5.55 35.67
CA GLY A 45 -9.40 4.48 36.38
C GLY A 45 -7.99 4.16 35.92
N ASP A 46 -7.14 3.99 36.92
CA ASP A 46 -5.76 3.53 36.80
C ASP A 46 -5.65 2.26 35.92
N GLY A 47 -4.69 2.29 34.99
CA GLY A 47 -4.41 1.21 34.04
C GLY A 47 -4.96 1.41 32.62
N GLY A 48 -4.19 2.08 31.75
CA GLY A 48 -4.32 1.87 30.29
C GLY A 48 -4.14 3.05 29.33
N LEU A 49 -3.59 4.20 29.73
CA LEU A 49 -3.16 5.24 28.77
C LEU A 49 -1.74 5.03 28.23
N ASP A 50 -0.87 4.35 28.99
CA ASP A 50 0.52 4.10 28.60
C ASP A 50 0.74 2.89 27.66
N ASP A 51 -0.31 2.18 27.23
CA ASP A 51 -0.14 1.11 26.24
C ASP A 51 0.20 1.73 24.86
N PRO A 52 1.44 1.58 24.34
CA PRO A 52 1.86 2.20 23.08
C PRO A 52 1.17 1.62 21.85
N LEU A 53 0.35 0.57 22.02
CA LEU A 53 -0.52 0.02 20.98
C LEU A 53 -1.88 0.73 20.89
N ARG A 54 -2.25 1.56 21.88
CA ARG A 54 -3.52 2.31 21.96
C ARG A 54 -3.51 3.60 21.11
N LEU A 55 -2.97 3.53 19.90
CA LEU A 55 -2.79 4.68 19.00
C LEU A 55 -4.12 5.30 18.54
N GLY A 56 -4.34 6.60 18.81
CA GLY A 56 -5.47 7.37 18.27
C GLY A 56 -5.59 7.28 16.73
N ARG A 57 -6.78 7.55 16.16
CA ARG A 57 -7.02 7.41 14.69
C ARG A 57 -5.99 8.23 13.89
N THR A 58 -5.82 9.51 14.23
CA THR A 58 -4.90 10.44 13.56
C THR A 58 -3.46 9.97 13.66
N MET A 59 -2.96 9.71 14.88
CA MET A 59 -1.60 9.22 15.12
C MET A 59 -1.30 7.91 14.38
N ARG A 60 -2.21 6.93 14.41
CA ARG A 60 -2.05 5.66 13.67
C ARG A 60 -1.96 5.90 12.15
N LEU A 61 -2.78 6.78 11.58
CA LEU A 61 -2.71 7.11 10.15
C LEU A 61 -1.40 7.79 9.82
N ARG A 62 -1.01 8.83 10.59
CA ARG A 62 0.26 9.56 10.42
C ARG A 62 1.48 8.62 10.47
N LEU A 63 1.57 7.75 11.48
CA LEU A 63 2.66 6.77 11.59
C LEU A 63 2.62 5.71 10.50
N ARG A 64 1.44 5.25 10.09
CA ARG A 64 1.27 4.32 8.95
C ARG A 64 1.79 4.94 7.67
N ASP A 65 1.40 6.18 7.40
CA ASP A 65 1.69 6.86 6.13
C ASP A 65 3.18 7.26 6.07
N ALA A 66 3.78 7.63 7.20
CA ALA A 66 5.23 7.81 7.33
C ALA A 66 6.03 6.52 7.08
N VAL A 67 5.66 5.41 7.74
CA VAL A 67 6.31 4.10 7.53
C VAL A 67 6.10 3.59 6.09
N GLN A 68 4.92 3.82 5.51
CA GLN A 68 4.65 3.45 4.11
C GLN A 68 5.46 4.30 3.13
N ALA A 69 5.59 5.61 3.35
CA ALA A 69 6.45 6.48 2.55
C ALA A 69 7.91 6.01 2.60
N LEU A 70 8.43 5.69 3.79
CA LEU A 70 9.82 5.20 3.95
C LEU A 70 10.04 3.87 3.21
N LEU A 71 9.07 2.96 3.27
CA LEU A 71 9.16 1.65 2.60
C LEU A 71 8.87 1.72 1.09
N ALA A 72 8.27 2.81 0.61
CA ALA A 72 8.01 3.07 -0.82
C ALA A 72 9.14 3.86 -1.50
N ASP A 73 10.05 4.47 -0.73
CA ASP A 73 11.21 5.19 -1.27
C ASP A 73 12.05 4.30 -2.21
N PRO A 74 12.51 4.79 -3.38
CA PRO A 74 13.27 4.00 -4.34
C PRO A 74 14.53 3.32 -3.75
N SER A 75 15.19 3.94 -2.78
CA SER A 75 16.38 3.39 -2.10
C SER A 75 16.07 2.19 -1.18
N ILE A 76 14.79 2.00 -0.81
CA ILE A 76 14.34 1.01 0.19
C ILE A 76 13.36 -0.02 -0.40
N ALA A 77 12.49 0.37 -1.34
CA ALA A 77 11.36 -0.44 -1.81
C ALA A 77 11.77 -1.81 -2.38
N GLY A 78 12.89 -1.88 -3.11
CA GLY A 78 13.44 -3.12 -3.67
C GLY A 78 14.18 -4.02 -2.66
N LEU A 79 14.44 -3.53 -1.44
CA LEU A 79 15.29 -4.24 -0.47
C LEU A 79 14.56 -5.38 0.26
N LYS A 80 15.35 -6.26 0.88
CA LYS A 80 14.88 -7.33 1.77
C LYS A 80 14.36 -6.75 3.09
N ASP A 81 13.51 -7.51 3.78
CA ASP A 81 12.82 -7.07 5.01
C ASP A 81 13.76 -6.62 6.14
N ALA A 82 14.98 -7.14 6.22
CA ALA A 82 15.95 -6.77 7.25
C ALA A 82 16.52 -5.35 7.06
N PRO A 83 17.05 -4.96 5.88
CA PRO A 83 17.28 -3.55 5.52
C PRO A 83 16.06 -2.65 5.73
N LYS A 84 14.86 -3.07 5.29
CA LYS A 84 13.61 -2.31 5.46
C LYS A 84 13.30 -2.01 6.93
N LEU A 85 13.33 -3.03 7.79
CA LEU A 85 13.12 -2.85 9.23
C LEU A 85 14.23 -2.02 9.88
N ALA A 86 15.47 -2.15 9.42
CA ALA A 86 16.59 -1.35 9.93
C ALA A 86 16.40 0.14 9.63
N ALA A 87 15.98 0.48 8.41
CA ALA A 87 15.63 1.86 8.07
C ALA A 87 14.50 2.41 8.96
N VAL A 88 13.44 1.61 9.23
CA VAL A 88 12.35 1.99 10.14
C VAL A 88 12.82 2.20 11.59
N VAL A 89 13.71 1.35 12.11
CA VAL A 89 14.26 1.48 13.47
C VAL A 89 15.16 2.70 13.59
N LEU A 90 16.05 2.92 12.62
CA LEU A 90 16.90 4.11 12.57
C LEU A 90 16.05 5.37 12.45
N TYR A 91 15.00 5.34 11.62
CA TYR A 91 14.06 6.44 11.51
C TYR A 91 13.35 6.74 12.84
N ALA A 92 12.83 5.73 13.52
CA ALA A 92 12.18 5.88 14.84
C ALA A 92 13.14 6.41 15.92
N LYS A 93 14.44 6.09 15.82
CA LYS A 93 15.50 6.58 16.73
C LYS A 93 16.16 7.89 16.27
N SER A 94 15.69 8.51 15.18
CA SER A 94 16.25 9.77 14.68
C SER A 94 15.94 10.94 15.61
N ARG A 95 16.91 11.86 15.77
CA ARG A 95 16.68 13.11 16.49
C ARG A 95 15.62 13.94 15.77
N ALA A 96 14.60 14.33 16.51
CA ALA A 96 13.59 15.30 16.06
C ALA A 96 14.26 16.63 15.69
N PRO A 97 13.73 17.38 14.72
CA PRO A 97 14.38 18.59 14.25
C PRO A 97 14.22 19.70 15.29
N LYS A 98 15.32 20.38 15.60
CA LYS A 98 15.43 21.52 16.53
C LYS A 98 16.24 22.70 15.95
N GLY A 99 16.72 22.59 14.72
CA GLY A 99 17.70 23.52 14.14
C GLY A 99 19.15 23.13 14.44
N GLU A 100 19.41 21.98 15.06
CA GLU A 100 20.76 21.54 15.42
C GLU A 100 21.46 20.84 14.23
N LYS A 101 22.79 21.00 14.13
CA LYS A 101 23.65 20.32 13.13
C LYS A 101 23.59 18.77 13.17
N LYS A 102 22.96 18.19 14.20
CA LYS A 102 22.78 16.73 14.40
C LYS A 102 21.32 16.28 14.29
N ASP A 103 20.42 17.15 13.84
CA ASP A 103 19.04 16.78 13.53
C ASP A 103 19.00 15.64 12.50
N ASN A 104 17.96 14.79 12.58
CA ASN A 104 17.76 13.62 11.71
C ASN A 104 18.78 12.49 11.89
N GLN A 105 19.84 12.67 12.69
CA GLN A 105 20.84 11.65 12.94
C GLN A 105 20.41 10.70 14.07
N THR A 106 20.90 9.46 14.00
CA THR A 106 20.72 8.41 15.01
C THR A 106 22.06 7.85 15.40
N SER A 107 22.40 7.80 16.70
CA SER A 107 23.57 7.05 17.16
C SER A 107 23.14 5.65 17.62
N ILE A 108 23.83 4.60 17.13
CA ILE A 108 23.51 3.20 17.44
C ILE A 108 24.72 2.28 17.29
N TRP A 109 24.74 1.14 17.99
CA TRP A 109 25.72 0.08 17.76
C TRP A 109 25.24 -0.97 16.75
N GLY A 110 26.15 -1.58 16.00
CA GLY A 110 25.84 -2.70 15.10
C GLY A 110 25.24 -3.91 15.85
N SER A 111 25.68 -4.13 17.10
CA SER A 111 25.12 -5.11 18.03
C SER A 111 23.69 -4.77 18.49
N GLU A 112 23.44 -3.51 18.84
CA GLU A 112 22.10 -3.02 19.23
C GLU A 112 21.12 -3.12 18.06
N LEU A 113 21.50 -2.65 16.87
CA LEU A 113 20.71 -2.82 15.65
C LEU A 113 20.47 -4.32 15.34
N GLY A 114 21.44 -5.19 15.63
CA GLY A 114 21.25 -6.64 15.58
C GLY A 114 20.13 -7.13 16.49
N ARG A 115 20.10 -6.69 17.75
CA ARG A 115 19.04 -7.01 18.72
C ARG A 115 17.67 -6.47 18.30
N TRP A 116 17.61 -5.26 17.73
CA TRP A 116 16.39 -4.66 17.13
C TRP A 116 15.83 -5.47 15.94
N LEU A 117 16.68 -6.14 15.17
CA LEU A 117 16.29 -6.95 14.01
C LEU A 117 16.10 -8.45 14.35
N GLY A 118 16.48 -8.88 15.56
CA GLY A 118 16.49 -10.30 15.96
C GLY A 118 17.62 -11.10 15.30
N MET A 119 18.75 -10.45 14.98
CA MET A 119 19.88 -11.01 14.22
C MET A 119 21.21 -10.85 14.96
N LYS A 120 22.25 -11.57 14.51
CA LYS A 120 23.62 -11.38 14.99
C LYS A 120 24.22 -10.11 14.39
N GLU A 121 25.09 -9.44 15.13
CA GLU A 121 25.83 -8.25 14.67
C GLU A 121 26.55 -8.48 13.33
N SER A 122 27.24 -9.61 13.14
CA SER A 122 27.88 -9.94 11.87
C SER A 122 26.91 -10.01 10.69
N THR A 123 25.63 -10.32 10.93
CA THR A 123 24.59 -10.26 9.87
C THR A 123 24.22 -8.82 9.54
N VAL A 124 24.28 -7.90 10.51
CA VAL A 124 24.06 -6.47 10.29
C VAL A 124 25.20 -5.88 9.45
N HIS A 125 26.45 -6.11 9.87
CA HIS A 125 27.65 -5.61 9.17
C HIS A 125 27.82 -6.16 7.75
N HIS A 126 27.38 -7.40 7.46
CA HIS A 126 27.56 -8.00 6.13
C HIS A 126 26.31 -7.99 5.24
N LYS A 127 25.09 -7.84 5.78
CA LYS A 127 23.83 -8.00 5.00
C LYS A 127 22.78 -6.91 5.20
N VAL A 128 23.02 -5.94 6.09
CA VAL A 128 22.09 -4.82 6.35
C VAL A 128 22.76 -3.50 6.00
N LEU A 129 23.82 -3.11 6.72
CA LEU A 129 24.48 -1.82 6.53
C LEU A 129 25.10 -1.66 5.13
N PRO A 130 25.79 -2.66 4.53
CA PRO A 130 26.33 -2.51 3.17
C PRO A 130 25.23 -2.36 2.12
N VAL A 131 24.08 -3.01 2.33
CA VAL A 131 22.95 -2.97 1.40
C VAL A 131 22.28 -1.60 1.44
N LEU A 132 22.05 -1.04 2.64
CA LEU A 132 21.47 0.29 2.80
C LEU A 132 22.40 1.42 2.32
N ARG A 133 23.73 1.28 2.51
CA ARG A 133 24.71 2.21 1.94
C ARG A 133 24.77 2.10 0.41
N GLY A 134 24.79 0.87 -0.12
CA GLY A 134 24.87 0.61 -1.56
C GLY A 134 23.61 0.99 -2.35
N SER A 135 22.46 1.17 -1.69
CA SER A 135 21.23 1.71 -2.29
C SER A 135 21.00 3.20 -1.99
N ASP A 136 21.97 3.88 -1.36
CA ASP A 136 21.88 5.27 -0.89
C ASP A 136 20.76 5.55 0.13
N ALA A 137 20.23 4.51 0.79
CA ALA A 137 19.19 4.64 1.82
C ALA A 137 19.75 5.13 3.19
N LEU A 138 21.04 4.91 3.43
CA LEU A 138 21.69 5.16 4.72
C LEU A 138 23.13 5.60 4.56
N HIS A 139 23.46 6.78 5.06
CA HIS A 139 24.84 7.21 5.30
C HIS A 139 25.22 6.88 6.75
N THR A 140 26.49 6.55 7.00
CA THR A 140 26.97 6.24 8.35
C THR A 140 28.38 6.74 8.61
N GLN A 141 28.61 7.33 9.76
CA GLN A 141 29.93 7.71 10.27
C GLN A 141 30.26 6.88 11.52
N VAL A 142 31.50 6.42 11.66
CA VAL A 142 31.96 5.75 12.88
C VAL A 142 32.33 6.84 13.89
N VAL A 143 31.63 6.87 15.02
CA VAL A 143 31.99 7.73 16.17
C VAL A 143 33.13 7.05 16.91
N ARG A 144 34.11 7.83 17.37
CA ARG A 144 35.25 7.35 18.16
C ARG A 144 35.38 8.12 19.46
N ASP A 145 35.90 7.47 20.51
CA ASP A 145 36.32 8.15 21.74
C ASP A 145 37.60 8.99 21.53
N ALA A 146 38.02 9.70 22.58
CA ALA A 146 39.25 10.50 22.60
C ALA A 146 40.52 9.64 22.44
N GLN A 147 40.42 8.32 22.59
CA GLN A 147 41.48 7.32 22.45
C GLN A 147 41.45 6.64 21.06
N GLY A 148 40.49 7.00 20.20
CA GLY A 148 40.33 6.49 18.85
C GLY A 148 39.55 5.18 18.70
N HIS A 149 39.01 4.59 19.77
CA HIS A 149 38.18 3.38 19.70
C HIS A 149 36.78 3.71 19.20
N PRO A 150 36.14 2.85 18.38
CA PRO A 150 34.78 3.07 17.91
C PRO A 150 33.77 2.99 19.07
N THR A 151 33.00 4.05 19.28
CA THR A 151 31.96 4.19 20.32
C THR A 151 30.53 4.16 19.77
N GLY A 152 30.37 4.06 18.46
CA GLY A 152 29.06 3.93 17.83
C GLY A 152 29.08 4.16 16.32
N LEU A 153 27.90 4.05 15.72
CA LEU A 153 27.63 4.49 14.35
C LEU A 153 26.61 5.62 14.41
N ASP A 154 27.01 6.81 13.97
CA ASP A 154 26.06 7.86 13.63
C ASP A 154 25.49 7.55 12.24
N CYS A 155 24.17 7.53 12.15
CA CYS A 155 23.39 7.03 11.04
C CYS A 155 22.44 8.12 10.54
N LEU A 156 22.48 8.40 9.23
CA LEU A 156 21.60 9.35 8.57
C LEU A 156 20.74 8.63 7.51
N VAL A 157 19.44 8.56 7.76
CA VAL A 157 18.46 7.94 6.84
C VAL A 157 18.17 8.93 5.72
N MET A 158 18.67 8.67 4.51
CA MET A 158 18.62 9.65 3.41
C MET A 158 17.20 10.03 2.97
N PRO A 159 16.21 9.12 2.92
CA PRO A 159 14.82 9.51 2.64
C PRO A 159 14.24 10.51 3.65
N LEU A 160 14.62 10.41 4.94
CA LEU A 160 14.24 11.40 5.96
C LEU A 160 14.91 12.74 5.72
N TRP A 161 16.23 12.71 5.47
CA TRP A 161 17.02 13.92 5.22
C TRP A 161 16.47 14.70 4.01
N ASN A 162 16.29 14.01 2.88
CA ASN A 162 15.77 14.58 1.64
C ASN A 162 14.35 15.13 1.82
N ALA A 163 13.48 14.39 2.50
CA ALA A 163 12.12 14.84 2.81
C ALA A 163 12.07 16.16 3.60
N ARG A 164 13.04 16.39 4.49
CA ARG A 164 13.08 17.60 5.33
C ARG A 164 13.78 18.78 4.67
N HIS A 165 14.78 18.53 3.82
CA HIS A 165 15.51 19.59 3.11
C HIS A 165 14.85 19.99 1.78
N GLY A 166 13.92 19.20 1.23
CA GLY A 166 13.25 19.49 -0.04
C GLY A 166 11.73 19.27 -0.08
N GLY A 167 11.08 18.83 1.01
CA GLY A 167 9.66 18.42 0.99
C GLY A 167 8.71 19.22 1.89
N GLY A 168 9.20 20.17 2.68
CA GLY A 168 8.40 20.95 3.64
C GLY A 168 7.81 20.13 4.80
N ALA A 169 7.21 20.83 5.77
CA ALA A 169 6.66 20.20 6.98
C ALA A 169 5.50 19.21 6.69
N GLY A 170 4.83 19.35 5.54
CA GLY A 170 3.73 18.47 5.11
C GLY A 170 4.17 17.07 4.67
N HIS A 171 5.46 16.81 4.43
CA HIS A 171 5.91 15.51 3.91
C HIS A 171 5.58 14.36 4.90
N PRO A 172 5.14 13.17 4.43
CA PRO A 172 4.85 12.04 5.32
C PRO A 172 6.00 11.64 6.25
N LEU A 173 7.26 11.80 5.82
CA LEU A 173 8.44 11.50 6.62
C LEU A 173 8.81 12.59 7.64
N ALA A 174 8.21 13.79 7.56
CA ALA A 174 8.48 14.91 8.47
C ALA A 174 7.72 14.75 9.82
N LEU A 175 7.95 13.64 10.52
CA LEU A 175 7.30 13.38 11.82
C LEU A 175 7.79 14.36 12.91
N SER A 176 6.88 14.84 13.76
CA SER A 176 7.22 15.69 14.91
C SER A 176 7.98 14.93 16.00
N LYS A 177 8.51 15.64 17.01
CA LYS A 177 9.16 15.03 18.19
C LYS A 177 8.24 14.02 18.90
N ALA A 178 6.96 14.39 19.10
CA ALA A 178 5.98 13.53 19.75
C ALA A 178 5.60 12.31 18.89
N GLU A 179 5.53 12.49 17.57
CA GLU A 179 5.26 11.40 16.62
C GLU A 179 6.43 10.41 16.55
N LEU A 180 7.68 10.89 16.46
CA LEU A 180 8.88 10.05 16.50
C LEU A 180 8.99 9.27 17.82
N ALA A 181 8.78 9.92 18.96
CA ALA A 181 8.74 9.25 20.26
C ALA A 181 7.65 8.18 20.34
N THR A 182 6.50 8.41 19.70
CA THR A 182 5.39 7.44 19.65
C THR A 182 5.71 6.27 18.71
N LEU A 183 6.37 6.53 17.57
CA LEU A 183 6.88 5.47 16.68
C LEU A 183 7.96 4.62 17.36
N LEU A 184 8.83 5.23 18.15
CA LEU A 184 9.84 4.53 18.93
C LEU A 184 9.19 3.63 19.98
N ARG A 185 8.33 4.16 20.85
CA ARG A 185 7.58 3.37 21.87
C ARG A 185 6.78 2.23 21.24
N LEU A 186 6.20 2.44 20.07
CA LEU A 186 5.53 1.39 19.29
C LEU A 186 6.52 0.29 18.85
N CYS A 187 7.68 0.66 18.30
CA CYS A 187 8.73 -0.31 17.95
C CYS A 187 9.24 -1.07 19.18
N GLU A 188 9.38 -0.38 20.32
CA GLU A 188 9.82 -0.95 21.60
C GLU A 188 8.85 -2.04 22.08
N ALA A 189 7.56 -1.73 22.19
CA ALA A 189 6.55 -2.69 22.60
C ALA A 189 6.37 -3.87 21.65
N LEU A 190 6.57 -3.67 20.35
CA LEU A 190 6.43 -4.76 19.37
C LEU A 190 7.66 -5.67 19.32
N PHE A 191 8.88 -5.13 19.41
CA PHE A 191 10.11 -5.90 19.21
C PHE A 191 11.39 -5.28 19.79
N GLY A 192 11.29 -4.20 20.56
CA GLY A 192 12.40 -3.67 21.36
C GLY A 192 12.95 -4.73 22.29
N HIS A 193 14.26 -4.70 22.53
CA HIS A 193 14.95 -5.83 23.14
C HIS A 193 15.01 -5.79 24.68
N GLY A 194 14.29 -4.85 25.29
CA GLY A 194 14.36 -4.45 26.69
C GLY A 194 15.63 -3.66 27.00
N TRP A 195 15.50 -2.53 27.69
CA TRP A 195 16.61 -1.72 28.19
C TRP A 195 16.41 -1.44 29.67
N THR A 196 17.51 -1.46 30.42
CA THR A 196 17.59 -1.01 31.82
C THR A 196 18.56 0.17 31.83
N PRO A 197 18.12 1.40 31.50
CA PRO A 197 19.01 2.55 31.50
C PRO A 197 19.40 2.88 32.94
N GLU A 198 20.62 3.37 33.14
CA GLU A 198 21.00 3.96 34.43
C GLU A 198 20.07 5.15 34.73
N ASP A 199 19.62 5.22 35.98
CA ASP A 199 18.73 6.25 36.54
C ASP A 199 17.37 6.43 35.83
N LYS A 200 16.86 5.41 35.12
CA LYS A 200 15.52 5.43 34.50
C LYS A 200 14.80 4.10 34.63
N GLU A 201 13.47 4.14 34.52
CA GLU A 201 12.65 2.94 34.60
C GLU A 201 12.99 1.92 33.49
N PRO A 202 13.12 0.62 33.82
CA PRO A 202 13.34 -0.43 32.83
C PRO A 202 12.24 -0.49 31.77
N THR A 203 12.61 -0.34 30.51
CA THR A 203 11.70 -0.62 29.40
C THR A 203 11.62 -2.14 29.18
N PRO A 204 10.43 -2.76 29.30
CA PRO A 204 10.30 -4.20 29.17
C PRO A 204 10.60 -4.68 27.73
N PRO A 205 10.97 -5.97 27.55
CA PRO A 205 11.15 -6.55 26.23
C PRO A 205 9.81 -6.62 25.47
N GLY A 206 9.80 -6.15 24.23
CA GLY A 206 8.63 -6.18 23.36
C GLY A 206 8.20 -7.59 22.96
N LEU A 207 6.98 -7.70 22.42
CA LEU A 207 6.30 -8.97 22.11
C LEU A 207 7.11 -9.96 21.27
N LEU A 208 7.93 -9.47 20.33
CA LEU A 208 8.81 -10.27 19.47
C LEU A 208 10.31 -10.13 19.83
N ALA A 209 10.66 -9.60 21.00
CA ALA A 209 12.05 -9.47 21.47
C ALA A 209 12.79 -10.81 21.47
N GLY A 210 12.12 -11.87 21.94
CA GLY A 210 12.64 -13.25 21.95
C GLY A 210 12.73 -13.88 20.55
N ARG A 211 12.03 -13.36 19.54
CA ARG A 211 12.06 -13.88 18.17
C ARG A 211 13.39 -13.53 17.51
N ARG A 212 14.26 -14.52 17.33
CA ARG A 212 15.60 -14.39 16.71
C ARG A 212 15.78 -15.34 15.52
N GLY A 213 16.72 -15.04 14.64
CA GLY A 213 17.13 -15.89 13.52
C GLY A 213 16.38 -15.65 12.20
N LYS A 214 16.35 -16.68 11.33
CA LYS A 214 15.83 -16.54 9.95
C LYS A 214 14.36 -16.15 9.95
N GLY A 215 14.06 -15.00 9.34
CA GLY A 215 12.71 -14.43 9.26
C GLY A 215 12.29 -13.57 10.45
N ALA A 216 13.12 -13.38 11.48
CA ALA A 216 12.78 -12.54 12.63
C ALA A 216 12.46 -11.09 12.22
N ALA A 217 13.29 -10.46 11.37
CA ALA A 217 13.01 -9.13 10.84
C ALA A 217 11.71 -9.06 10.01
N THR A 218 11.42 -10.08 9.19
CA THR A 218 10.15 -10.19 8.45
C THR A 218 8.95 -10.29 9.40
N ASP A 219 9.07 -11.08 10.47
CA ASP A 219 8.01 -11.27 11.47
C ASP A 219 7.73 -9.94 12.21
N ARG A 220 8.79 -9.22 12.60
CA ARG A 220 8.74 -7.90 13.26
C ARG A 220 8.15 -6.80 12.37
N LEU A 221 8.64 -6.68 11.14
CA LEU A 221 8.11 -5.72 10.14
C LEU A 221 6.64 -6.03 9.80
N GLY A 222 6.31 -7.31 9.64
CA GLY A 222 4.94 -7.75 9.39
C GLY A 222 3.98 -7.40 10.52
N LEU A 223 4.41 -7.57 11.78
CA LEU A 223 3.61 -7.19 12.95
C LEU A 223 3.40 -5.67 13.02
N LEU A 224 4.44 -4.86 12.83
CA LEU A 224 4.34 -3.39 12.81
C LEU A 224 3.32 -2.90 11.77
N LEU A 225 3.43 -3.39 10.53
CA LEU A 225 2.53 -3.02 9.45
C LEU A 225 1.09 -3.51 9.70
N MET A 226 0.91 -4.67 10.33
CA MET A 226 -0.42 -5.14 10.75
C MET A 226 -1.02 -4.26 11.85
N VAL A 227 -0.24 -3.85 12.85
CA VAL A 227 -0.70 -2.97 13.95
C VAL A 227 -1.13 -1.60 13.41
N LEU A 228 -0.31 -0.99 12.56
CA LEU A 228 -0.62 0.29 11.90
C LEU A 228 -1.85 0.22 10.95
N ASN A 229 -2.20 -0.98 10.46
CA ASN A 229 -3.42 -1.23 9.65
C ASN A 229 -4.57 -1.90 10.45
N THR A 230 -4.49 -1.92 11.78
CA THR A 230 -5.51 -2.49 12.66
C THR A 230 -6.31 -1.37 13.34
N ARG A 231 -7.64 -1.44 13.24
CA ARG A 231 -8.55 -0.50 13.93
C ARG A 231 -8.56 -0.77 15.43
N ALA A 232 -8.98 0.22 16.23
CA ALA A 232 -9.17 0.09 17.69
C ALA A 232 -9.92 -1.20 18.11
N SER A 233 -10.84 -1.69 17.27
CA SER A 233 -11.51 -2.99 17.44
C SER A 233 -10.61 -4.25 17.47
N GLY A 234 -9.29 -4.14 17.35
CA GLY A 234 -8.33 -5.26 17.25
C GLY A 234 -8.36 -6.03 15.92
N TRP A 235 -9.33 -5.76 15.03
CA TRP A 235 -9.44 -6.42 13.73
C TRP A 235 -8.60 -5.73 12.65
N LEU A 236 -7.76 -6.51 11.97
CA LEU A 236 -6.99 -6.07 10.81
C LEU A 236 -7.92 -5.68 9.65
N GLN A 237 -7.65 -4.55 9.00
CA GLN A 237 -8.35 -4.17 7.78
C GLN A 237 -7.90 -5.06 6.61
N LEU A 238 -8.69 -6.07 6.29
CA LEU A 238 -8.39 -7.02 5.21
C LEU A 238 -8.60 -6.41 3.83
N CYS A 239 -7.74 -6.80 2.88
CA CYS A 239 -7.79 -6.28 1.52
C CYS A 239 -9.05 -6.74 0.74
N GLY A 240 -9.59 -5.80 -0.05
CA GLY A 240 -10.71 -6.04 -0.97
C GLY A 240 -10.32 -6.84 -2.22
N GLY A 241 -11.34 -7.33 -2.93
CA GLY A 241 -11.21 -8.11 -4.15
C GLY A 241 -11.28 -9.63 -3.97
N SER A 242 -11.07 -10.37 -5.07
CA SER A 242 -10.94 -11.83 -5.09
C SER A 242 -9.55 -12.27 -4.60
N VAL A 243 -9.48 -13.40 -3.89
CA VAL A 243 -8.24 -13.96 -3.34
C VAL A 243 -8.23 -15.48 -3.58
N LYS A 244 -7.07 -16.05 -3.93
CA LYS A 244 -6.91 -17.52 -4.10
C LYS A 244 -7.36 -18.24 -2.82
N ALA A 245 -8.31 -19.17 -2.94
CA ALA A 245 -8.97 -19.81 -1.79
C ALA A 245 -8.02 -20.50 -0.80
N LYS A 246 -6.91 -21.07 -1.29
CA LYS A 246 -5.88 -21.78 -0.51
C LYS A 246 -5.03 -20.88 0.42
N GLU A 247 -4.97 -19.58 0.12
CA GLU A 247 -4.13 -18.57 0.80
C GLU A 247 -4.92 -17.85 1.91
N GLY A 248 -6.13 -17.38 1.57
CA GLY A 248 -7.01 -16.62 2.45
C GLY A 248 -6.69 -15.12 2.53
N ARG A 249 -7.72 -14.30 2.85
CA ARG A 249 -7.63 -12.83 2.84
C ARG A 249 -6.56 -12.26 3.78
N GLY A 250 -6.33 -12.89 4.93
CA GLY A 250 -5.29 -12.49 5.89
C GLY A 250 -3.89 -12.54 5.28
N ALA A 251 -3.53 -13.66 4.64
CA ALA A 251 -2.24 -13.82 3.98
C ALA A 251 -2.09 -12.85 2.79
N ALA A 252 -3.15 -12.67 1.99
CA ALA A 252 -3.15 -11.70 0.89
C ALA A 252 -3.06 -10.23 1.35
N THR A 253 -3.52 -9.90 2.57
CA THR A 253 -3.37 -8.56 3.15
C THR A 253 -1.92 -8.34 3.58
N LEU A 254 -1.36 -9.27 4.36
CA LEU A 254 0.03 -9.19 4.81
C LEU A 254 1.04 -9.25 3.65
N ALA A 255 0.73 -9.97 2.57
CA ALA A 255 1.50 -10.00 1.33
C ALA A 255 1.60 -8.62 0.67
N ARG A 256 0.49 -7.87 0.58
CA ARG A 256 0.49 -6.50 0.08
C ARG A 256 1.27 -5.55 0.98
N LEU A 257 1.16 -5.71 2.30
CA LEU A 257 1.88 -4.88 3.27
C LEU A 257 3.41 -5.09 3.20
N LEU A 258 3.88 -6.33 3.08
CA LEU A 258 5.31 -6.67 2.99
C LEU A 258 5.88 -6.59 1.56
N GLY A 259 5.06 -6.43 0.53
CA GLY A 259 5.49 -6.54 -0.86
C GLY A 259 5.98 -7.94 -1.25
N CYS A 260 5.44 -8.99 -0.62
CA CYS A 260 5.90 -10.38 -0.79
C CYS A 260 4.79 -11.30 -1.33
N SER A 261 5.11 -12.57 -1.62
CA SER A 261 4.11 -13.51 -2.13
C SER A 261 3.09 -13.91 -1.04
N PRO A 262 1.81 -14.18 -1.41
CA PRO A 262 0.80 -14.69 -0.48
C PRO A 262 1.25 -15.93 0.31
N SER A 263 1.95 -16.86 -0.34
CA SER A 263 2.48 -18.06 0.31
C SER A 263 3.59 -17.77 1.33
N GLY A 264 4.41 -16.73 1.09
CA GLY A 264 5.37 -16.21 2.05
C GLY A 264 4.67 -15.56 3.25
N ALA A 265 3.73 -14.65 2.99
CA ALA A 265 2.93 -13.99 4.01
C ALA A 265 2.10 -14.97 4.86
N ARG A 266 1.59 -16.07 4.26
CA ARG A 266 0.94 -17.17 4.99
C ARG A 266 1.87 -17.80 6.04
N LYS A 267 3.16 -17.97 5.72
CA LYS A 267 4.17 -18.49 6.68
C LYS A 267 4.47 -17.49 7.79
N VAL A 268 4.54 -16.19 7.48
CA VAL A 268 4.68 -15.12 8.49
C VAL A 268 3.46 -15.10 9.42
N LEU A 269 2.25 -15.08 8.85
CA LEU A 269 1.00 -15.07 9.62
C LEU A 269 0.85 -16.31 10.52
N ALA A 270 1.34 -17.48 10.08
CA ALA A 270 1.39 -18.68 10.91
C ALA A 270 2.33 -18.50 12.12
N ARG A 271 3.56 -18.00 11.93
CA ARG A 271 4.50 -17.72 13.02
C ARG A 271 4.00 -16.63 13.98
N LEU A 272 3.31 -15.61 13.48
CA LEU A 272 2.67 -14.58 14.32
C LEU A 272 1.46 -15.14 15.10
N THR A 273 0.82 -16.20 14.60
CA THR A 273 -0.22 -16.93 15.35
C THR A 273 0.42 -17.79 16.44
N GLU A 274 1.49 -18.52 16.11
CA GLU A 274 2.29 -19.35 17.02
C GLU A 274 2.92 -18.53 18.15
N ALA A 275 3.39 -17.31 17.85
CA ALA A 275 3.91 -16.35 18.83
C ALA A 275 2.82 -15.66 19.68
N GLY A 276 1.54 -16.04 19.55
CA GLY A 276 0.45 -15.51 20.39
C GLY A 276 0.05 -14.05 20.13
N VAL A 277 0.62 -13.39 19.10
CA VAL A 277 0.33 -11.98 18.76
C VAL A 277 -0.82 -11.80 17.77
N VAL A 278 -1.26 -12.88 17.12
CA VAL A 278 -2.36 -12.86 16.13
C VAL A 278 -3.31 -14.03 16.33
N ALA A 279 -4.62 -13.78 16.28
CA ALA A 279 -5.64 -14.83 16.20
C ALA A 279 -6.32 -14.84 14.83
N ARG A 280 -6.69 -16.03 14.36
CA ARG A 280 -7.33 -16.26 13.06
C ARG A 280 -8.71 -16.89 13.24
N GLN A 281 -9.75 -16.07 13.25
CA GLN A 281 -11.12 -16.56 13.36
C GLN A 281 -11.65 -16.99 11.98
N ARG A 282 -12.21 -18.21 11.91
CA ARG A 282 -13.06 -18.65 10.80
C ARG A 282 -14.48 -18.77 11.34
N LYS A 283 -15.41 -17.93 10.91
CA LYS A 283 -16.81 -18.08 11.34
C LYS A 283 -17.46 -19.10 10.41
N ALA A 284 -17.73 -20.30 10.91
CA ALA A 284 -18.60 -21.23 10.19
C ALA A 284 -19.94 -20.55 9.92
N THR A 285 -20.43 -20.59 8.68
CA THR A 285 -21.82 -20.21 8.38
C THR A 285 -22.73 -21.41 8.62
N SER A 286 -24.02 -21.17 8.83
CA SER A 286 -25.06 -22.20 8.99
C SER A 286 -25.05 -23.26 7.87
N THR A 287 -24.59 -22.89 6.68
CA THR A 287 -24.40 -23.75 5.50
C THR A 287 -23.13 -24.63 5.50
N ARG A 288 -22.38 -24.71 6.61
CA ARG A 288 -21.03 -25.31 6.72
C ARG A 288 -19.97 -24.74 5.76
N MET A 289 -20.27 -23.64 5.05
CA MET A 289 -19.27 -22.93 4.25
C MET A 289 -18.30 -22.16 5.17
N ASN A 290 -17.02 -22.10 4.76
CA ASN A 290 -15.95 -21.45 5.52
C ASN A 290 -16.08 -19.91 5.46
N GLY A 291 -16.98 -19.35 6.26
CA GLY A 291 -17.30 -17.92 6.29
C GLY A 291 -16.13 -17.03 6.74
N ARG A 292 -15.97 -15.93 5.98
CA ARG A 292 -15.16 -14.71 6.28
C ARG A 292 -14.03 -14.94 7.30
N ALA A 293 -12.88 -15.43 6.84
CA ALA A 293 -11.66 -15.48 7.65
C ALA A 293 -11.28 -14.07 8.13
N ARG A 294 -11.35 -13.82 9.44
CA ARG A 294 -10.92 -12.58 10.09
C ARG A 294 -9.56 -12.77 10.77
N VAL A 295 -8.78 -11.70 10.86
CA VAL A 295 -7.49 -11.68 11.57
C VAL A 295 -7.57 -10.63 12.66
N MET A 296 -7.37 -11.04 13.91
CA MET A 296 -7.29 -10.14 15.06
C MET A 296 -5.81 -10.01 15.47
N VAL A 297 -5.33 -8.79 15.66
CA VAL A 297 -4.04 -8.53 16.30
C VAL A 297 -4.32 -8.50 17.80
N LEU A 298 -3.97 -9.57 18.51
CA LEU A 298 -4.33 -9.78 19.90
C LEU A 298 -3.82 -8.67 20.84
N PRO A 299 -2.58 -8.15 20.70
CA PRO A 299 -2.09 -7.03 21.48
C PRO A 299 -2.95 -5.77 21.32
N VAL A 300 -3.33 -5.39 20.09
CA VAL A 300 -4.21 -4.23 19.85
C VAL A 300 -5.62 -4.49 20.41
N GLY A 301 -6.12 -5.73 20.35
CA GLY A 301 -7.38 -6.09 21.01
C GLY A 301 -7.34 -5.87 22.52
N ARG A 302 -6.25 -6.24 23.19
CA ARG A 302 -6.04 -6.07 24.63
C ARG A 302 -5.85 -4.60 25.02
N ALA A 303 -5.04 -3.84 24.27
CA ALA A 303 -4.78 -2.41 24.47
C ALA A 303 -6.05 -1.53 24.44
N TYR A 304 -7.10 -2.00 23.77
CA TYR A 304 -8.42 -1.38 23.72
C TYR A 304 -9.46 -2.09 24.62
N GLY A 305 -9.02 -2.76 25.69
CA GLY A 305 -9.88 -3.29 26.75
C GLY A 305 -10.73 -4.50 26.36
N ARG A 306 -10.43 -5.19 25.24
CA ARG A 306 -11.29 -6.29 24.78
C ARG A 306 -11.00 -7.61 25.49
N THR A 307 -11.89 -8.00 26.40
CA THR A 307 -11.91 -9.34 27.00
C THR A 307 -12.08 -10.42 25.92
N LEU A 308 -11.08 -11.29 25.78
CA LEU A 308 -11.05 -12.35 24.78
C LEU A 308 -11.84 -13.58 25.28
N ALA A 309 -13.18 -13.46 25.31
CA ALA A 309 -14.05 -14.61 25.56
C ALA A 309 -13.81 -15.70 24.48
N SER A 310 -13.21 -16.82 24.92
CA SER A 310 -13.02 -18.07 24.16
C SER A 310 -12.63 -17.90 22.68
N VAL A 311 -11.39 -17.52 22.42
CA VAL A 311 -10.71 -18.00 21.19
C VAL A 311 -10.40 -19.48 21.45
N GLU A 312 -11.11 -20.39 20.77
CA GLU A 312 -10.92 -21.83 20.95
C GLU A 312 -9.43 -22.21 20.91
N ALA A 313 -8.97 -22.81 21.99
CA ALA A 313 -7.64 -23.39 22.06
C ALA A 313 -7.58 -24.56 21.08
N VAL A 314 -6.97 -24.34 19.92
CA VAL A 314 -6.44 -25.45 19.11
C VAL A 314 -5.33 -26.07 19.95
N GLN A 315 -5.67 -27.17 20.62
CA GLN A 315 -4.76 -27.91 21.48
C GLN A 315 -3.52 -28.31 20.68
N SER A 316 -2.39 -27.68 21.00
CA SER A 316 -1.09 -28.21 20.60
C SER A 316 -0.79 -29.40 21.51
N ALA A 317 -0.70 -30.60 20.92
CA ALA A 317 -0.11 -31.75 21.60
C ALA A 317 1.31 -31.39 22.08
N GLY A 318 1.66 -31.84 23.29
CA GLY A 318 2.88 -31.45 23.98
C GLY A 318 4.19 -31.88 23.27
N PRO A 319 5.33 -31.32 23.69
CA PRO A 319 6.60 -31.55 23.02
C PRO A 319 7.17 -32.93 23.33
N VAL A 320 7.45 -33.71 22.27
CA VAL A 320 8.34 -34.87 22.35
C VAL A 320 9.57 -34.59 21.50
N PHE A 321 10.72 -34.44 22.16
CA PHE A 321 12.02 -34.46 21.50
C PHE A 321 12.32 -35.87 20.99
N SER A 322 12.77 -36.02 19.74
CA SER A 322 14.14 -36.49 19.45
C SER A 322 14.48 -36.51 17.95
N ALA A 323 15.78 -36.39 17.67
CA ALA A 323 16.53 -36.83 16.49
C ALA A 323 16.13 -36.37 15.06
N ARG A 324 17.11 -35.71 14.40
CA ARG A 324 17.29 -35.77 12.93
C ARG A 324 17.74 -37.19 12.51
N PRO A 325 17.65 -37.52 11.22
CA PRO A 325 18.88 -37.49 10.41
C PRO A 325 18.88 -36.45 9.27
N ASP A 326 20.06 -36.19 8.73
CA ASP A 326 20.29 -35.28 7.59
C ASP A 326 20.00 -35.96 6.22
N GLY A 327 19.93 -35.15 5.15
CA GLY A 327 20.18 -35.64 3.78
C GLY A 327 19.18 -35.23 2.69
N ALA A 328 19.28 -34.00 2.18
CA ALA A 328 19.15 -33.70 0.74
C ALA A 328 19.64 -32.26 0.45
N VAL A 329 20.39 -32.09 -0.64
CA VAL A 329 21.12 -30.88 -1.03
C VAL A 329 20.52 -30.28 -2.32
N GLY A 330 20.71 -28.97 -2.53
CA GLY A 330 20.45 -28.28 -3.80
C GLY A 330 19.02 -27.72 -3.94
N ASP A 331 18.77 -26.53 -4.48
CA ASP A 331 19.69 -25.57 -5.09
C ASP A 331 19.28 -24.10 -4.85
N HIS A 332 20.27 -23.22 -4.95
CA HIS A 332 20.12 -21.76 -4.98
C HIS A 332 20.55 -21.23 -6.34
N ALA A 333 19.64 -20.55 -7.06
CA ALA A 333 19.94 -19.70 -8.21
C ALA A 333 18.96 -18.50 -8.22
N PRO A 334 19.30 -17.38 -8.90
CA PRO A 334 19.13 -16.06 -8.29
C PRO A 334 17.84 -15.33 -8.69
N ALA A 335 17.55 -14.27 -7.95
CA ALA A 335 16.57 -13.26 -8.32
C ALA A 335 17.29 -11.91 -8.38
N ASP A 336 17.33 -11.30 -9.56
CA ASP A 336 17.85 -9.95 -9.80
C ASP A 336 16.86 -9.08 -10.59
N ALA A 337 16.87 -7.80 -10.24
CA ALA A 337 16.53 -6.62 -11.03
C ALA A 337 15.22 -6.58 -11.86
N ALA A 338 14.18 -6.08 -11.19
CA ALA A 338 13.13 -5.14 -11.62
C ALA A 338 13.22 -4.40 -12.97
N GLY A 339 12.05 -4.05 -13.52
CA GLY A 339 11.92 -3.03 -14.58
C GLY A 339 10.50 -2.52 -14.86
N ALA A 340 10.34 -1.18 -14.88
CA ALA A 340 9.24 -0.38 -15.43
C ALA A 340 7.85 -0.38 -14.73
N LEU A 341 7.63 0.66 -13.90
CA LEU A 341 6.32 1.20 -13.54
C LEU A 341 5.65 1.89 -14.74
N GLY A 342 4.32 1.80 -14.83
CA GLY A 342 3.51 2.52 -15.82
C GLY A 342 2.55 3.52 -15.15
N MET A 343 3.00 4.78 -15.05
CA MET A 343 2.29 6.05 -14.84
C MET A 343 1.10 6.16 -13.85
N SER A 344 1.21 7.18 -13.01
CA SER A 344 0.16 7.68 -12.11
C SER A 344 -1.07 8.19 -12.86
N GLY A 345 -2.25 7.78 -12.42
CA GLY A 345 -3.52 8.44 -12.73
C GLY A 345 -3.93 9.29 -11.52
N ILE A 346 -3.98 10.60 -11.71
CA ILE A 346 -4.25 11.59 -10.66
C ILE A 346 -5.67 11.40 -10.10
N GLY A 347 -5.77 11.48 -8.78
CA GLY A 347 -7.01 11.58 -8.01
C GLY A 347 -6.58 11.70 -6.55
N GLY A 348 -6.76 12.83 -5.88
CA GLY A 348 -7.89 13.77 -6.00
C GLY A 348 -8.53 13.76 -4.62
N ALA A 349 -8.50 14.90 -3.93
CA ALA A 349 -8.86 14.95 -2.52
C ALA A 349 -10.38 14.76 -2.35
N GLU A 350 -10.79 13.70 -1.65
CA GLU A 350 -12.15 13.63 -1.09
C GLU A 350 -12.10 14.14 0.35
N SER A 351 -12.62 15.35 0.52
CA SER A 351 -12.84 16.00 1.81
C SER A 351 -13.80 15.19 2.70
N ALA A 352 -13.68 15.35 4.01
CA ALA A 352 -14.58 14.72 4.95
C ALA A 352 -15.90 15.50 5.05
N GLY A 353 -16.95 15.02 4.38
CA GLY A 353 -18.33 15.44 4.65
C GLY A 353 -18.90 14.70 5.85
N ASP A 354 -19.40 15.43 6.85
CA ASP A 354 -20.12 14.85 7.99
C ASP A 354 -21.42 14.20 7.51
N ALA A 355 -21.51 12.88 7.66
CA ALA A 355 -22.76 12.14 7.54
C ALA A 355 -23.15 11.62 8.92
N VAL A 356 -24.25 12.18 9.43
CA VAL A 356 -24.93 11.83 10.69
C VAL A 356 -25.03 10.31 10.88
N ASP A 357 -24.91 9.87 12.14
CA ASP A 357 -25.17 8.49 12.55
C ASP A 357 -26.50 7.96 11.99
N GLN A 358 -26.40 7.16 10.95
CA GLN A 358 -27.36 6.10 10.66
C GLN A 358 -26.59 4.80 10.48
N GLU A 359 -26.71 3.96 11.50
CA GLU A 359 -26.40 2.54 11.46
C GLU A 359 -27.10 1.94 10.23
N ARG A 360 -26.31 1.59 9.20
CA ARG A 360 -26.88 1.14 7.93
C ARG A 360 -27.56 -0.21 8.16
N PRO A 361 -28.88 -0.33 7.94
CA PRO A 361 -29.67 -1.46 8.42
C PRO A 361 -29.26 -2.77 7.75
N ASP A 362 -29.54 -3.88 8.44
CA ASP A 362 -29.32 -5.23 7.94
C ASP A 362 -29.96 -5.41 6.56
N GLY A 363 -29.14 -5.86 5.61
CA GLY A 363 -29.58 -6.17 4.25
C GLY A 363 -30.49 -7.40 4.28
N ALA A 364 -31.77 -7.18 4.03
CA ALA A 364 -32.86 -8.14 4.20
C ALA A 364 -32.64 -9.50 3.50
N GLU A 365 -33.23 -10.53 4.12
CA GLU A 365 -33.26 -11.91 3.64
C GLU A 365 -34.15 -12.04 2.39
N LEU A 366 -33.57 -12.41 1.25
CA LEU A 366 -34.31 -12.81 0.05
C LEU A 366 -33.61 -13.94 -0.70
N HIS A 367 -33.75 -15.18 -0.22
CA HIS A 367 -33.56 -16.38 -1.04
C HIS A 367 -34.62 -17.43 -0.69
N ALA A 368 -35.26 -17.98 -1.72
CA ALA A 368 -36.33 -18.98 -1.59
C ALA A 368 -35.78 -20.37 -1.25
N ASP A 369 -36.62 -21.20 -0.64
CA ASP A 369 -36.30 -22.57 -0.24
C ASP A 369 -35.91 -23.47 -1.41
N HIS A 370 -34.81 -24.20 -1.26
CA HIS A 370 -34.46 -25.34 -2.10
C HIS A 370 -34.19 -26.56 -1.23
N ALA A 371 -35.01 -27.61 -1.45
CA ALA A 371 -35.00 -28.83 -0.65
C ALA A 371 -33.68 -29.61 -0.78
N SER A 372 -33.28 -30.27 0.30
CA SER A 372 -31.98 -30.92 0.47
C SER A 372 -32.10 -32.44 0.55
N VAL A 373 -31.84 -33.15 -0.56
CA VAL A 373 -31.63 -34.61 -0.55
C VAL A 373 -30.57 -35.02 -1.60
N VAL A 374 -29.33 -35.29 -1.18
CA VAL A 374 -28.48 -36.34 -1.77
C VAL A 374 -27.56 -36.90 -0.69
N THR A 375 -27.63 -38.22 -0.50
CA THR A 375 -26.79 -39.03 0.39
C THR A 375 -25.38 -39.21 -0.18
N SER A 376 -24.34 -39.20 0.65
CA SER A 376 -22.99 -39.58 0.19
C SER A 376 -22.94 -41.04 -0.26
N VAL A 377 -22.64 -41.28 -1.53
CA VAL A 377 -22.32 -42.62 -2.06
C VAL A 377 -20.85 -42.65 -2.47
N VAL A 378 -20.13 -43.63 -1.95
CA VAL A 378 -18.72 -43.91 -2.28
C VAL A 378 -18.66 -44.61 -3.64
N PRO A 379 -17.85 -44.17 -4.62
CA PRO A 379 -17.63 -44.93 -5.85
C PRO A 379 -16.80 -46.19 -5.56
N PRO A 380 -17.24 -47.39 -5.95
CA PRO A 380 -16.39 -48.58 -5.92
C PRO A 380 -15.29 -48.47 -6.99
N GLN A 381 -14.14 -49.10 -6.73
CA GLN A 381 -13.11 -49.30 -7.76
C GLN A 381 -13.65 -50.23 -8.84
N LEU A 382 -13.64 -49.78 -10.09
CA LEU A 382 -13.69 -50.65 -11.26
C LEU A 382 -12.62 -50.23 -12.27
N ASP A 383 -11.93 -51.25 -12.76
CA ASP A 383 -10.75 -51.17 -13.59
C ASP A 383 -11.13 -51.32 -15.08
N CYS A 384 -10.89 -50.29 -15.88
CA CYS A 384 -11.17 -50.25 -17.32
C CYS A 384 -10.28 -49.18 -17.97
N GLY A 385 -9.10 -49.58 -18.44
CA GLY A 385 -8.21 -48.68 -19.17
C GLY A 385 -8.76 -48.30 -20.55
N PHE A 386 -8.75 -47.00 -20.87
CA PHE A 386 -8.90 -46.50 -22.25
C PHE A 386 -7.81 -45.46 -22.51
N SER A 387 -6.82 -45.84 -23.32
CA SER A 387 -5.70 -44.97 -23.68
C SER A 387 -6.10 -43.88 -24.67
N GLY A 388 -5.94 -42.63 -24.28
CA GLY A 388 -5.82 -41.50 -25.19
C GLY A 388 -4.38 -40.98 -25.17
N GLU A 389 -3.58 -41.33 -26.19
CA GLU A 389 -2.16 -40.97 -26.22
C GLU A 389 -1.93 -39.45 -26.28
N GLY A 390 -1.29 -38.91 -25.24
CA GLY A 390 -0.52 -37.68 -25.32
C GLY A 390 0.86 -37.97 -25.95
N ARG A 391 1.39 -37.03 -26.72
CA ARG A 391 2.62 -37.21 -27.52
C ARG A 391 3.82 -37.65 -26.67
N GLY A 392 4.49 -38.75 -27.05
CA GLY A 392 5.81 -39.08 -26.49
C GLY A 392 6.31 -40.50 -26.74
N GLY A 393 6.68 -40.85 -27.98
CA GLY A 393 7.34 -42.13 -28.26
C GLY A 393 7.98 -42.17 -29.66
N GLN A 394 9.27 -42.49 -29.75
CA GLN A 394 9.94 -42.72 -31.03
C GLN A 394 9.55 -44.10 -31.59
N GLY A 395 8.85 -44.14 -32.72
CA GLY A 395 8.46 -45.36 -33.41
C GLY A 395 8.99 -45.39 -34.85
N ARG A 396 9.65 -46.48 -35.24
CA ARG A 396 10.11 -46.70 -36.62
C ARG A 396 8.89 -46.89 -37.55
N ARG A 397 9.00 -46.39 -38.80
CA ARG A 397 7.98 -46.62 -39.84
C ARG A 397 7.96 -48.10 -40.24
N PRO A 398 6.79 -48.74 -40.39
CA PRO A 398 6.66 -49.98 -41.16
C PRO A 398 6.81 -49.70 -42.66
N GLU A 399 7.46 -50.62 -43.38
CA GLU A 399 7.51 -50.62 -44.84
C GLU A 399 6.15 -51.00 -45.44
N ARG A 400 5.88 -50.53 -46.67
CA ARG A 400 4.67 -50.93 -47.41
C ARG A 400 4.89 -52.27 -48.10
N ALA A 401 4.28 -53.32 -47.60
CA ALA A 401 4.03 -54.53 -48.37
C ALA A 401 2.68 -54.39 -49.10
N CYS A 402 2.71 -54.23 -50.42
CA CYS A 402 1.55 -54.46 -51.27
C CYS A 402 1.75 -55.83 -51.95
N VAL A 403 1.06 -56.85 -51.46
CA VAL A 403 0.99 -58.18 -52.08
C VAL A 403 -0.41 -58.36 -52.66
N ARG A 404 -0.48 -59.15 -53.74
CA ARG A 404 -1.66 -59.52 -54.53
C ARG A 404 -2.66 -60.35 -53.68
N GLU A 405 -3.87 -60.73 -54.13
CA GLU A 405 -4.26 -61.16 -55.49
C GLU A 405 -5.80 -61.11 -55.69
N ASP A 406 -6.26 -61.75 -56.77
CA ASP A 406 -7.65 -62.03 -57.17
C ASP A 406 -8.51 -60.90 -57.77
N GLN A 407 -9.24 -61.08 -58.88
CA GLN A 407 -8.96 -61.69 -60.20
C GLN A 407 -10.17 -61.41 -61.11
N ALA A 408 -9.89 -61.07 -62.37
CA ALA A 408 -10.67 -61.22 -63.61
C ALA A 408 -12.22 -61.35 -63.61
N VAL A 409 -12.85 -60.52 -64.47
CA VAL A 409 -13.70 -61.01 -65.59
C VAL A 409 -13.41 -60.16 -66.82
N ASP A 410 -12.98 -60.79 -67.93
CA ASP A 410 -12.90 -60.17 -69.26
C ASP A 410 -14.24 -60.27 -70.01
N GLY A 411 -14.53 -59.31 -70.88
CA GLY A 411 -15.71 -59.31 -71.76
C GLY A 411 -15.59 -58.27 -72.88
N GLU A 412 -15.46 -58.74 -74.13
CA GLU A 412 -14.96 -57.94 -75.26
C GLU A 412 -16.01 -57.17 -76.07
N THR A 413 -15.51 -56.28 -76.94
CA THR A 413 -16.08 -55.77 -78.22
C THR A 413 -17.24 -54.76 -78.23
N GLY A 414 -17.03 -53.67 -79.00
CA GLY A 414 -18.05 -52.67 -79.37
C GLY A 414 -17.47 -51.51 -80.21
N VAL A 415 -17.81 -51.41 -81.49
CA VAL A 415 -17.10 -50.63 -82.53
C VAL A 415 -17.66 -49.20 -82.78
N ALA A 416 -16.73 -48.24 -82.90
CA ALA A 416 -16.68 -46.97 -83.69
C ALA A 416 -17.88 -45.99 -83.89
N GLY A 417 -17.53 -44.70 -83.97
CA GLY A 417 -18.33 -43.57 -84.48
C GLY A 417 -17.83 -42.23 -83.91
N SER A 418 -16.80 -41.57 -84.47
CA SER A 418 -16.81 -40.70 -85.67
C SER A 418 -17.69 -39.44 -85.54
N GLY A 419 -17.06 -38.25 -85.53
CA GLY A 419 -17.76 -36.95 -85.42
C GLY A 419 -16.81 -35.75 -85.22
N SER A 420 -16.35 -35.14 -86.31
CA SER A 420 -15.42 -33.99 -86.32
C SER A 420 -16.14 -32.64 -86.42
N SER A 421 -15.60 -31.57 -85.81
CA SER A 421 -15.28 -30.32 -86.54
C SER A 421 -14.49 -29.27 -85.73
N VAL A 422 -13.44 -28.76 -86.37
CA VAL A 422 -12.52 -27.63 -86.07
C VAL A 422 -13.04 -26.44 -86.93
N PRO A 423 -12.84 -25.11 -86.69
CA PRO A 423 -11.50 -24.47 -86.72
C PRO A 423 -11.28 -23.07 -86.05
N GLY A 424 -10.05 -22.53 -86.17
CA GLY A 424 -9.71 -21.12 -85.89
C GLY A 424 -8.36 -20.88 -85.20
N VAL A 425 -7.22 -21.32 -85.76
CA VAL A 425 -6.27 -20.47 -86.54
C VAL A 425 -5.44 -19.47 -85.69
N GLY A 426 -4.11 -19.67 -85.65
CA GLY A 426 -3.10 -18.68 -85.19
C GLY A 426 -2.68 -17.72 -86.32
N PRO A 427 -1.42 -17.24 -86.47
CA PRO A 427 -0.20 -17.42 -85.64
C PRO A 427 0.46 -16.05 -85.26
N LEU A 428 1.68 -15.95 -84.71
CA LEU A 428 2.97 -15.86 -85.45
C LEU A 428 4.21 -15.87 -84.52
N ARG A 429 5.21 -16.69 -84.93
CA ARG A 429 6.70 -16.58 -84.88
C ARG A 429 7.40 -15.73 -83.78
N GLY A 430 8.58 -16.12 -83.26
CA GLY A 430 9.49 -17.21 -83.66
C GLY A 430 10.76 -17.31 -82.79
N GLU A 431 11.82 -17.95 -83.29
CA GLU A 431 12.88 -18.65 -82.52
C GLU A 431 14.34 -18.16 -82.85
N GLN A 432 15.48 -18.66 -82.29
CA GLN A 432 15.70 -19.78 -81.35
C GLN A 432 16.78 -19.55 -80.22
N PRO A 433 18.13 -19.75 -80.34
CA PRO A 433 18.85 -20.44 -79.24
C PRO A 433 20.27 -19.99 -78.78
N LYS A 434 20.67 -20.53 -77.61
CA LYS A 434 22.02 -20.97 -77.15
C LYS A 434 23.23 -19.99 -77.17
N LYS A 435 23.93 -19.88 -76.01
CA LYS A 435 25.23 -20.54 -75.70
C LYS A 435 25.84 -20.02 -74.37
N SER A 436 26.51 -20.90 -73.63
CA SER A 436 27.51 -20.59 -72.59
C SER A 436 28.89 -20.30 -73.23
N PRO A 437 29.82 -19.65 -72.50
CA PRO A 437 30.84 -20.45 -71.79
C PRO A 437 31.24 -19.91 -70.39
N VAL A 438 32.21 -20.61 -69.81
CA VAL A 438 32.95 -20.34 -68.55
C VAL A 438 34.20 -19.50 -68.85
N ASP A 439 34.67 -18.72 -67.88
CA ASP A 439 36.07 -18.52 -67.42
C ASP A 439 35.97 -17.60 -66.15
N GLU A 440 36.57 -17.92 -65.00
CA GLU A 440 37.95 -17.57 -64.58
C GLU A 440 38.25 -16.05 -64.76
N GLN A 441 38.73 -15.28 -63.79
CA GLN A 441 39.63 -15.58 -62.66
C GLN A 441 39.53 -14.49 -61.54
N GLU A 442 40.29 -14.70 -60.46
CA GLU A 442 40.70 -13.85 -59.32
C GLU A 442 40.67 -12.28 -59.49
N GLN A 443 40.70 -11.42 -58.44
CA GLN A 443 41.35 -11.51 -57.12
C GLN A 443 40.88 -10.39 -56.15
N ALA A 444 41.11 -10.60 -54.84
CA ALA A 444 41.34 -9.66 -53.71
C ALA A 444 40.79 -8.20 -53.70
N GLY A 445 40.25 -7.77 -52.54
CA GLY A 445 40.09 -6.35 -52.17
C GLY A 445 39.26 -6.15 -50.90
N ALA A 446 39.76 -5.36 -49.93
CA ALA A 446 39.17 -5.22 -48.58
C ALA A 446 38.34 -3.93 -48.37
N VAL A 447 37.45 -3.95 -47.36
CA VAL A 447 37.28 -2.96 -46.26
C VAL A 447 37.71 -1.48 -46.58
N ALA A 448 36.91 -0.41 -46.42
CA ALA A 448 35.67 -0.16 -45.64
C ALA A 448 34.94 1.14 -46.07
N ALA A 449 33.76 1.35 -45.47
CA ALA A 449 33.14 2.64 -45.06
C ALA A 449 33.19 3.89 -45.96
N GLY A 450 32.00 4.43 -46.28
CA GLY A 450 31.84 5.81 -46.77
C GLY A 450 30.38 6.14 -47.09
N ALA A 451 29.83 7.17 -46.45
CA ALA A 451 28.48 7.67 -46.76
C ALA A 451 28.49 8.57 -48.00
N GLY A 452 27.42 8.56 -48.79
CA GLY A 452 27.26 9.48 -49.93
C GLY A 452 26.15 9.06 -50.88
N ALA A 453 25.11 9.87 -51.02
CA ALA A 453 23.99 9.57 -51.88
C ALA A 453 24.34 9.70 -53.37
N ARG A 454 23.79 8.81 -54.21
CA ARG A 454 23.48 9.14 -55.60
C ARG A 454 22.19 8.45 -56.04
N LEU A 455 21.14 9.25 -56.23
CA LEU A 455 20.00 8.87 -57.03
C LEU A 455 20.48 8.65 -58.48
N THR A 456 20.06 7.55 -59.09
CA THR A 456 20.21 7.36 -60.54
C THR A 456 18.87 6.88 -61.08
N VAL A 457 18.05 7.82 -61.55
CA VAL A 457 16.83 7.51 -62.29
C VAL A 457 17.23 7.21 -63.74
N VAL A 458 17.14 5.95 -64.14
CA VAL A 458 17.17 5.56 -65.56
C VAL A 458 16.10 4.50 -65.82
N GLY A 459 15.24 4.80 -66.80
CA GLY A 459 14.75 3.84 -67.78
C GLY A 459 13.82 2.72 -67.28
N GLY A 460 12.52 2.88 -67.55
CA GLY A 460 11.50 1.88 -67.29
C GLY A 460 11.78 0.50 -67.93
N ARG A 461 12.24 -0.43 -67.10
CA ARG A 461 11.83 -1.84 -67.12
C ARG A 461 11.40 -2.23 -65.71
N LYS A 462 10.47 -3.18 -65.57
CA LYS A 462 10.00 -3.65 -64.26
C LYS A 462 11.14 -4.39 -63.54
N ALA A 463 11.99 -3.63 -62.85
CA ALA A 463 12.98 -4.16 -61.94
C ALA A 463 12.25 -4.86 -60.80
N GLN A 464 12.14 -6.18 -60.90
CA GLN A 464 11.60 -7.04 -59.86
C GLN A 464 12.60 -6.99 -58.69
N GLN A 465 12.40 -6.01 -57.78
CA GLN A 465 13.35 -5.70 -56.72
C GLN A 465 13.56 -6.92 -55.84
N ARG A 466 14.69 -7.61 -56.06
CA ARG A 466 15.15 -8.71 -55.20
C ARG A 466 15.18 -8.21 -53.76
N GLY A 467 14.66 -9.02 -52.85
CA GLY A 467 14.73 -8.73 -51.42
C GLY A 467 16.16 -8.68 -50.93
N ARG A 468 16.33 -8.16 -49.71
CA ARG A 468 17.59 -8.23 -48.98
C ARG A 468 17.90 -9.70 -48.69
N SER A 469 19.08 -10.17 -49.06
CA SER A 469 19.57 -11.52 -48.73
C SER A 469 19.76 -11.72 -47.23
N GLU A 470 20.14 -10.65 -46.54
CA GLU A 470 20.34 -10.62 -45.09
C GLU A 470 19.06 -10.27 -44.32
N LEU A 471 18.94 -10.83 -43.12
CA LEU A 471 17.95 -10.42 -42.12
C LEU A 471 18.21 -8.98 -41.62
N PRO A 472 17.21 -8.31 -41.03
CA PRO A 472 17.36 -6.97 -40.47
C PRO A 472 18.60 -6.80 -39.56
N ALA A 473 19.15 -5.58 -39.56
CA ALA A 473 20.27 -5.21 -38.70
C ALA A 473 19.87 -5.11 -37.21
N ASP A 474 18.59 -4.84 -36.93
CA ASP A 474 18.03 -4.88 -35.58
C ASP A 474 18.18 -6.30 -34.98
N LEU A 475 18.86 -6.40 -33.84
CA LEU A 475 19.19 -7.67 -33.21
C LEU A 475 17.95 -8.45 -32.78
N GLY A 476 16.89 -7.78 -32.35
CA GLY A 476 15.64 -8.41 -31.91
C GLY A 476 14.88 -9.05 -33.09
N LEU A 477 14.74 -8.31 -34.19
CA LEU A 477 14.14 -8.82 -35.42
C LEU A 477 14.99 -9.92 -36.06
N ARG A 478 16.32 -9.78 -36.01
CA ARG A 478 17.26 -10.81 -36.50
C ARG A 478 17.06 -12.13 -35.74
N VAL A 479 17.12 -12.11 -34.41
CA VAL A 479 16.91 -13.31 -33.58
C VAL A 479 15.52 -13.90 -33.80
N ALA A 480 14.46 -13.06 -33.82
CA ALA A 480 13.09 -13.52 -34.02
C ALA A 480 12.89 -14.22 -35.38
N LEU A 481 13.47 -13.68 -36.45
CA LEU A 481 13.29 -14.19 -37.83
C LEU A 481 14.33 -15.23 -38.25
N THR A 482 15.34 -15.54 -37.43
CA THR A 482 16.34 -16.60 -37.72
C THR A 482 15.73 -17.93 -38.16
N PRO A 483 14.67 -18.48 -37.52
CA PRO A 483 14.06 -19.76 -37.93
C PRO A 483 13.40 -19.74 -39.32
N VAL A 484 13.21 -18.56 -39.92
CA VAL A 484 12.57 -18.35 -41.22
C VAL A 484 13.48 -17.59 -42.19
N ALA A 485 14.79 -17.57 -41.95
CA ALA A 485 15.77 -16.82 -42.75
C ALA A 485 15.78 -17.22 -44.23
N TRP A 486 15.51 -18.48 -44.56
CA TRP A 486 15.41 -18.94 -45.96
C TRP A 486 14.10 -18.48 -46.63
N LEU A 487 12.96 -18.49 -45.90
CA LEU A 487 11.70 -17.93 -46.39
C LEU A 487 11.87 -16.43 -46.68
N TRP A 488 12.61 -15.73 -45.83
CA TRP A 488 12.93 -14.31 -45.98
C TRP A 488 13.71 -13.99 -47.26
N GLN A 489 14.67 -14.84 -47.65
CA GLN A 489 15.43 -14.69 -48.90
C GLN A 489 14.54 -14.83 -50.15
N GLY A 490 13.46 -15.62 -50.06
CA GLY A 490 12.46 -15.76 -51.13
C GLY A 490 11.45 -14.61 -51.25
N LEU A 491 11.46 -13.64 -50.34
CA LEU A 491 10.55 -12.49 -50.35
C LEU A 491 11.11 -11.32 -51.17
N ASN A 492 10.25 -10.60 -51.89
CA ASN A 492 10.61 -9.30 -52.46
C ASN A 492 10.61 -8.20 -51.38
N ARG A 493 11.23 -7.06 -51.68
CA ARG A 493 11.42 -5.94 -50.72
C ARG A 493 10.15 -5.50 -49.99
N TRP A 494 9.03 -5.33 -50.71
CA TRP A 494 7.75 -4.93 -50.09
C TRP A 494 7.19 -6.01 -49.15
N GLN A 495 7.36 -7.29 -49.51
CA GLN A 495 6.95 -8.40 -48.64
C GLN A 495 7.82 -8.49 -47.38
N GLN A 496 9.12 -8.24 -47.51
CA GLN A 496 10.07 -8.17 -46.40
C GLN A 496 9.71 -7.03 -45.43
N ASP A 497 9.49 -5.82 -45.94
CA ASP A 497 9.08 -4.67 -45.12
C ASP A 497 7.74 -4.97 -44.40
N ARG A 498 6.79 -5.65 -45.04
CA ARG A 498 5.53 -6.09 -44.41
C ARG A 498 5.70 -7.14 -43.31
N VAL A 499 6.67 -8.05 -43.44
CA VAL A 499 7.05 -9.01 -42.38
C VAL A 499 7.72 -8.30 -41.21
N VAL A 500 8.58 -7.31 -41.47
CA VAL A 500 9.23 -6.51 -40.43
C VAL A 500 8.21 -5.78 -39.56
N GLU A 501 7.23 -5.10 -40.16
CA GLU A 501 6.19 -4.39 -39.39
C GLU A 501 5.31 -5.36 -38.57
N ALA A 502 4.95 -6.52 -39.13
CA ALA A 502 4.23 -7.55 -38.37
C ALA A 502 5.06 -8.11 -37.20
N ALA A 503 6.35 -8.37 -37.41
CA ALA A 503 7.25 -8.87 -36.38
C ALA A 503 7.51 -7.83 -35.28
N LYS A 504 7.69 -6.54 -35.62
CA LYS A 504 7.77 -5.45 -34.63
C LYS A 504 6.54 -5.39 -33.73
N LEU A 505 5.34 -5.50 -34.33
CA LEU A 505 4.07 -5.45 -33.60
C LEU A 505 3.94 -6.63 -32.61
N GLU A 506 4.23 -7.85 -33.05
CA GLU A 506 4.24 -9.03 -32.16
C GLU A 506 5.33 -8.94 -31.07
N LEU A 507 6.53 -8.44 -31.38
CA LEU A 507 7.58 -8.22 -30.38
C LEU A 507 7.15 -7.19 -29.33
N ALA A 508 6.48 -6.10 -29.72
CA ALA A 508 5.92 -5.13 -28.79
C ALA A 508 4.87 -5.78 -27.88
N GLN A 509 3.93 -6.55 -28.45
CA GLN A 509 2.92 -7.27 -27.67
C GLN A 509 3.55 -8.29 -26.70
N LEU A 510 4.55 -9.06 -27.13
CA LEU A 510 5.26 -10.01 -26.28
C LEU A 510 5.99 -9.32 -25.11
N ARG A 511 6.61 -8.16 -25.34
CA ARG A 511 7.26 -7.36 -24.28
C ARG A 511 6.29 -6.89 -23.19
N HIS A 512 4.99 -6.76 -23.47
CA HIS A 512 3.96 -6.44 -22.48
C HIS A 512 3.35 -7.67 -21.78
N VAL A 513 3.64 -8.88 -22.26
CA VAL A 513 3.05 -10.15 -21.78
C VAL A 513 4.05 -10.99 -20.99
N LEU A 514 5.33 -10.94 -21.38
CA LEU A 514 6.44 -11.63 -20.72
C LEU A 514 6.93 -10.85 -19.49
N GLU A 515 7.34 -11.57 -18.46
CA GLU A 515 7.95 -10.96 -17.26
C GLU A 515 9.35 -10.39 -17.55
N TRP A 516 10.02 -10.88 -18.60
CA TRP A 516 11.33 -10.43 -19.08
C TRP A 516 11.25 -9.97 -20.55
N PRO A 517 11.08 -8.67 -20.82
CA PRO A 517 10.91 -8.13 -22.18
C PRO A 517 12.05 -8.47 -23.15
N ALA A 518 13.27 -8.69 -22.64
CA ALA A 518 14.44 -9.10 -23.42
C ALA A 518 14.30 -10.50 -24.05
N GLN A 519 13.42 -11.37 -23.53
CA GLN A 519 13.19 -12.72 -24.06
C GLN A 519 12.24 -12.74 -25.27
N ALA A 520 11.52 -11.64 -25.57
CA ALA A 520 10.53 -11.59 -26.64
C ALA A 520 11.05 -12.04 -28.02
N PRO A 521 12.29 -11.69 -28.47
CA PRO A 521 12.87 -12.23 -29.70
C PRO A 521 13.01 -13.76 -29.71
N SER A 522 13.52 -14.33 -28.63
CA SER A 522 13.75 -15.78 -28.50
C SER A 522 12.43 -16.56 -28.41
N VAL A 523 11.43 -16.01 -27.71
CA VAL A 523 10.07 -16.58 -27.64
C VAL A 523 9.38 -16.55 -29.01
N LEU A 524 9.52 -15.45 -29.77
CA LEU A 524 8.97 -15.36 -31.12
C LEU A 524 9.68 -16.30 -32.11
N ALA A 525 10.99 -16.49 -31.96
CA ALA A 525 11.75 -17.49 -32.71
C ALA A 525 11.29 -18.93 -32.39
N ALA A 526 11.13 -19.26 -31.10
CA ALA A 526 10.63 -20.57 -30.67
C ALA A 526 9.22 -20.86 -31.21
N ARG A 527 8.31 -19.86 -31.18
CA ARG A 527 6.99 -19.93 -31.83
C ARG A 527 7.14 -20.26 -33.32
N LEU A 528 7.91 -19.47 -34.07
CA LEU A 528 8.07 -19.66 -35.52
C LEU A 528 8.63 -21.05 -35.87
N LYS A 529 9.59 -21.55 -35.09
CA LYS A 529 10.14 -22.90 -35.24
C LYS A 529 9.07 -23.98 -35.01
N SER A 530 8.32 -23.89 -33.92
CA SER A 530 7.22 -24.83 -33.62
C SER A 530 6.15 -24.85 -34.72
N ARG A 531 5.77 -23.68 -35.27
CA ARG A 531 4.81 -23.61 -36.38
C ARG A 531 5.34 -24.20 -37.68
N LEU A 532 6.66 -24.15 -37.92
CA LEU A 532 7.32 -24.76 -39.07
C LEU A 532 7.27 -26.29 -38.99
N GLU A 533 7.57 -26.83 -37.80
CA GLU A 533 7.44 -28.26 -37.49
C GLU A 533 5.98 -28.74 -37.63
N GLU A 534 4.99 -28.00 -37.11
CA GLU A 534 3.55 -28.24 -37.32
C GLU A 534 3.12 -28.27 -38.80
N THR A 535 3.81 -27.52 -39.66
CA THR A 535 3.47 -27.43 -41.09
C THR A 535 4.03 -28.63 -41.88
N GLY A 536 4.82 -29.51 -41.24
CA GLY A 536 5.50 -30.61 -41.89
C GLY A 536 6.82 -30.19 -42.56
N GLY A 537 7.39 -29.06 -42.13
CA GLY A 537 8.66 -28.55 -42.63
C GLY A 537 8.57 -27.70 -43.90
N GLU A 538 9.73 -27.41 -44.45
CA GLU A 538 9.99 -26.32 -45.39
C GLU A 538 9.29 -26.50 -46.75
N ALA A 539 9.33 -27.73 -47.28
CA ALA A 539 8.82 -28.08 -48.61
C ALA A 539 7.30 -27.88 -48.80
N LEU A 540 6.53 -27.72 -47.72
CA LEU A 540 5.08 -27.57 -47.78
C LEU A 540 4.60 -26.10 -47.76
N ILE A 541 5.52 -25.12 -47.66
CA ILE A 541 5.18 -23.69 -47.62
C ILE A 541 5.13 -23.08 -49.04
N THR A 542 3.96 -23.16 -49.68
CA THR A 542 3.74 -22.61 -51.02
C THR A 542 3.60 -21.08 -51.08
N ARG A 543 3.34 -20.41 -49.95
CA ARG A 543 3.12 -18.95 -49.87
C ARG A 543 3.85 -18.32 -48.66
N PRO A 544 5.17 -18.05 -48.76
CA PRO A 544 6.00 -17.56 -47.65
C PRO A 544 5.43 -16.38 -46.85
N LEU A 545 5.07 -15.27 -47.51
CA LEU A 545 4.52 -14.09 -46.84
C LEU A 545 3.24 -14.41 -46.06
N GLY A 546 2.32 -15.16 -46.67
CA GLY A 546 1.03 -15.51 -46.08
C GLY A 546 1.19 -16.43 -44.87
N TRP A 547 2.13 -17.38 -44.96
CA TRP A 547 2.48 -18.26 -43.84
C TRP A 547 3.08 -17.46 -42.68
N ILE A 548 4.10 -16.63 -42.92
CA ILE A 548 4.75 -15.84 -41.84
C ILE A 548 3.73 -14.91 -41.17
N THR A 549 2.98 -14.13 -41.95
CA THR A 549 2.12 -13.06 -41.41
C THR A 549 0.77 -13.52 -40.85
N ARG A 550 0.26 -14.70 -41.23
CA ARG A 550 -1.06 -15.20 -40.75
C ARG A 550 -1.00 -16.48 -39.93
N ARG A 551 0.10 -17.24 -39.98
CA ARG A 551 0.23 -18.56 -39.35
C ARG A 551 1.44 -18.67 -38.40
N GLY A 552 2.56 -18.04 -38.74
CA GLY A 552 3.80 -18.07 -37.95
C GLY A 552 3.85 -17.02 -36.83
N LEU A 553 3.67 -15.75 -37.18
CA LEU A 553 3.81 -14.63 -36.23
C LEU A 553 2.62 -14.50 -35.26
N VAL A 554 1.39 -14.66 -35.76
CA VAL A 554 0.15 -14.41 -35.01
C VAL A 554 0.02 -15.35 -33.80
N ARG A 555 -0.15 -14.79 -32.60
CA ARG A 555 -0.50 -15.55 -31.39
C ARG A 555 -1.90 -16.17 -31.54
N ARG A 556 -2.04 -17.45 -31.18
CA ARG A 556 -3.31 -18.20 -31.20
C ARG A 556 -3.76 -18.50 -29.76
N PRO A 557 -4.55 -17.63 -29.11
CA PRO A 557 -5.00 -17.89 -27.74
C PRO A 557 -6.00 -19.05 -27.73
N SER A 558 -5.66 -20.14 -27.02
CA SER A 558 -6.59 -21.27 -26.79
C SER A 558 -7.49 -21.08 -25.56
N CYS A 559 -7.23 -20.05 -24.75
CA CYS A 559 -8.05 -19.65 -23.60
C CYS A 559 -8.02 -18.12 -23.41
N THR A 560 -8.68 -17.64 -22.36
CA THR A 560 -8.75 -16.21 -21.98
C THR A 560 -7.45 -15.63 -21.39
N ASP A 561 -6.41 -16.45 -21.17
CA ASP A 561 -5.14 -15.97 -20.66
C ASP A 561 -4.34 -15.30 -21.77
N ARG A 562 -3.97 -14.02 -21.55
CA ARG A 562 -3.14 -13.23 -22.48
C ARG A 562 -1.74 -13.81 -22.67
N ARG A 563 -1.28 -14.68 -21.77
CA ARG A 563 0.01 -15.39 -21.84
C ARG A 563 -0.06 -16.71 -22.62
N CYS A 564 -1.23 -17.14 -23.08
CA CYS A 564 -1.42 -18.41 -23.82
C CYS A 564 -1.20 -18.26 -25.34
N ASP A 565 -0.52 -19.25 -25.93
CA ASP A 565 -0.40 -19.48 -27.38
C ASP A 565 -0.48 -20.99 -27.66
N ASP A 566 -1.53 -21.44 -28.36
CA ASP A 566 -1.92 -22.84 -28.61
C ASP A 566 -1.70 -23.81 -27.42
N GLY A 567 -2.18 -23.43 -26.24
CA GLY A 567 -2.09 -24.29 -25.06
C GLY A 567 -0.77 -24.20 -24.31
N VAL A 568 0.24 -23.49 -24.81
CA VAL A 568 1.52 -23.24 -24.13
C VAL A 568 1.52 -21.84 -23.52
N ARG A 569 2.22 -21.67 -22.39
CA ARG A 569 2.48 -20.36 -21.77
C ARG A 569 3.74 -19.73 -22.31
N LEU A 570 3.62 -18.50 -22.83
CA LEU A 570 4.72 -17.76 -23.44
C LEU A 570 5.83 -17.36 -22.44
N ASP A 571 5.50 -17.23 -21.15
CA ASP A 571 6.42 -16.81 -20.08
C ASP A 571 7.22 -17.96 -19.43
N THR A 572 6.79 -19.21 -19.63
CA THR A 572 7.34 -20.38 -18.95
C THR A 572 7.66 -21.55 -19.89
N GLY A 573 7.13 -21.54 -21.12
CA GLY A 573 7.28 -22.64 -22.09
C GLY A 573 6.51 -23.92 -21.74
N ALA A 574 5.80 -23.93 -20.59
CA ALA A 574 5.03 -25.07 -20.10
C ALA A 574 3.58 -25.03 -20.61
N ASP A 575 2.86 -26.13 -20.41
CA ASP A 575 1.41 -26.19 -20.67
C ASP A 575 0.64 -25.12 -19.88
N CYS A 576 -0.42 -24.62 -20.47
CA CYS A 576 -1.21 -23.53 -19.92
C CYS A 576 -2.28 -24.05 -18.96
N ASP A 577 -2.06 -23.80 -17.66
CA ASP A 577 -3.01 -24.07 -16.58
C ASP A 577 -4.45 -23.63 -16.94
N ASN A 578 -4.64 -22.48 -17.58
CA ASN A 578 -5.96 -21.96 -17.94
C ASN A 578 -6.59 -22.74 -19.11
N CYS A 579 -5.79 -23.24 -20.06
CA CYS A 579 -6.29 -24.17 -21.09
C CYS A 579 -6.70 -25.51 -20.48
N ASP A 580 -5.91 -26.05 -19.55
CA ASP A 580 -6.26 -27.27 -18.84
C ASP A 580 -7.55 -27.10 -18.01
N ASN A 581 -7.71 -25.97 -17.31
CA ASN A 581 -8.98 -25.63 -16.64
C ASN A 581 -10.16 -25.54 -17.62
N VAL A 582 -9.98 -24.92 -18.80
CA VAL A 582 -11.02 -24.89 -19.86
C VAL A 582 -11.35 -26.30 -20.36
N LEU A 583 -10.35 -27.18 -20.53
CA LEU A 583 -10.56 -28.57 -20.92
C LEU A 583 -11.27 -29.37 -19.82
N HIS A 584 -10.90 -29.19 -18.55
CA HIS A 584 -11.58 -29.80 -17.40
C HIS A 584 -13.04 -29.37 -17.30
N VAL A 585 -13.34 -28.08 -17.46
CA VAL A 585 -14.72 -27.55 -17.49
C VAL A 585 -15.50 -28.14 -18.67
N ARG A 586 -14.93 -28.17 -19.87
CA ARG A 586 -15.57 -28.79 -21.05
C ARG A 586 -15.81 -30.30 -20.88
N ARG A 587 -14.87 -31.04 -20.28
CA ARG A 587 -15.03 -32.47 -19.95
C ARG A 587 -16.16 -32.68 -18.95
N ALA A 588 -16.20 -31.89 -17.87
CA ALA A 588 -17.26 -31.97 -16.86
C ALA A 588 -18.65 -31.65 -17.44
N TRP A 589 -18.76 -30.63 -18.30
CA TRP A 589 -20.01 -30.32 -19.00
C TRP A 589 -20.42 -31.42 -19.98
N ARG A 590 -19.49 -32.01 -20.74
CA ARG A 590 -19.79 -33.14 -21.64
C ARG A 590 -20.35 -34.34 -20.86
N VAL A 591 -19.77 -34.67 -19.70
CA VAL A 591 -20.28 -35.74 -18.82
C VAL A 591 -21.69 -35.40 -18.30
N ARG A 592 -21.92 -34.17 -17.82
CA ARG A 592 -23.23 -33.73 -17.33
C ARG A 592 -24.29 -33.73 -18.43
N ILE A 593 -23.96 -33.30 -19.63
CA ILE A 593 -24.86 -33.30 -20.80
C ILE A 593 -25.13 -34.73 -21.25
N ALA A 594 -24.13 -35.62 -21.27
CA ALA A 594 -24.33 -37.04 -21.58
C ALA A 594 -25.30 -37.69 -20.57
N ALA A 595 -25.07 -37.54 -19.27
CA ALA A 595 -25.97 -38.06 -18.24
C ALA A 595 -27.41 -37.50 -18.37
N LYS A 596 -27.55 -36.22 -18.74
CA LYS A 596 -28.86 -35.61 -19.01
C LYS A 596 -29.54 -36.18 -20.27
N VAL A 597 -28.79 -36.46 -21.34
CA VAL A 597 -29.31 -37.15 -22.53
C VAL A 597 -29.75 -38.57 -22.18
N ASP A 598 -28.94 -39.31 -21.43
CA ASP A 598 -29.24 -40.69 -21.01
C ASP A 598 -30.50 -40.77 -20.13
N GLN A 599 -30.74 -39.76 -19.29
CA GLN A 599 -31.92 -39.64 -18.44
C GLN A 599 -33.19 -39.23 -19.21
N GLU A 600 -33.08 -38.29 -20.15
CA GLU A 600 -34.24 -37.74 -20.89
C GLU A 600 -34.61 -38.56 -22.13
N LEU A 601 -33.66 -39.25 -22.74
CA LEU A 601 -33.81 -40.00 -24.00
C LEU A 601 -33.20 -41.41 -23.86
N PRO A 602 -33.73 -42.25 -22.95
CA PRO A 602 -33.24 -43.61 -22.75
C PRO A 602 -33.46 -44.47 -24.00
N GLY A 603 -32.50 -45.35 -24.31
CA GLY A 603 -32.58 -46.28 -25.44
C GLY A 603 -32.21 -45.70 -26.81
N LEU A 604 -31.64 -44.49 -26.87
CA LEU A 604 -31.05 -43.97 -28.11
C LEU A 604 -29.93 -44.88 -28.64
N GLU A 605 -29.95 -45.10 -29.95
CA GLU A 605 -28.86 -45.70 -30.71
C GLU A 605 -27.58 -44.82 -30.58
N THR A 606 -26.41 -45.46 -30.57
CA THR A 606 -25.13 -44.84 -30.20
C THR A 606 -24.81 -43.58 -31.02
N ASP A 607 -24.97 -43.63 -32.34
CA ASP A 607 -24.67 -42.49 -33.21
C ASP A 607 -25.71 -41.37 -33.11
N ALA A 608 -26.97 -41.70 -32.80
CA ALA A 608 -27.99 -40.71 -32.45
C ALA A 608 -27.67 -40.01 -31.11
N ARG A 609 -27.24 -40.78 -30.10
CA ARG A 609 -26.83 -40.30 -28.77
C ARG A 609 -25.64 -39.34 -28.86
N TYR A 610 -24.59 -39.70 -29.62
CA TYR A 610 -23.42 -38.81 -29.81
C TYR A 610 -23.82 -37.48 -30.47
N ARG A 611 -24.67 -37.52 -31.51
CA ARG A 611 -25.14 -36.31 -32.20
C ARG A 611 -25.93 -35.37 -31.28
N GLU A 612 -26.79 -35.89 -30.40
CA GLU A 612 -27.55 -35.06 -29.46
C GLU A 612 -26.66 -34.46 -28.35
N ILE A 613 -25.68 -35.22 -27.83
CA ILE A 613 -24.69 -34.70 -26.87
C ILE A 613 -23.90 -33.54 -27.49
N GLU A 614 -23.47 -33.65 -28.75
CA GLU A 614 -22.82 -32.55 -29.44
C GLU A 614 -23.76 -31.35 -29.69
N ALA A 615 -25.00 -31.59 -30.10
CA ALA A 615 -25.97 -30.53 -30.34
C ALA A 615 -26.30 -29.73 -29.06
N ARG A 616 -26.33 -30.41 -27.90
CA ARG A 616 -26.47 -29.77 -26.58
C ARG A 616 -25.19 -29.04 -26.15
N MET A 617 -24.00 -29.58 -26.43
CA MET A 617 -22.73 -28.89 -26.19
C MET A 617 -22.60 -27.60 -27.02
N ARG A 618 -23.03 -27.61 -28.29
CA ARG A 618 -23.06 -26.41 -29.16
C ARG A 618 -23.99 -25.33 -28.58
N ARG A 619 -25.26 -25.69 -28.33
CA ARG A 619 -26.26 -24.80 -27.69
C ARG A 619 -25.77 -24.20 -26.36
N HIS A 620 -25.15 -25.00 -25.49
CA HIS A 620 -24.60 -24.49 -24.23
C HIS A 620 -23.45 -23.48 -24.45
N THR A 621 -22.60 -23.70 -25.46
CA THR A 621 -21.50 -22.78 -25.80
C THR A 621 -22.03 -21.46 -26.37
N GLU A 622 -23.11 -21.50 -27.14
CA GLU A 622 -23.80 -20.31 -27.68
C GLU A 622 -24.42 -19.46 -26.56
N VAL A 623 -25.07 -20.08 -25.58
CA VAL A 623 -25.62 -19.39 -24.39
C VAL A 623 -24.52 -18.73 -23.55
N GLU A 624 -23.45 -19.46 -23.21
CA GLU A 624 -22.32 -18.88 -22.44
C GLU A 624 -21.63 -17.71 -23.17
N ALA A 625 -21.63 -17.72 -24.51
CA ALA A 625 -21.11 -16.63 -25.32
C ALA A 625 -22.01 -15.39 -25.28
N ALA A 626 -23.34 -15.55 -25.34
CA ALA A 626 -24.30 -14.47 -25.17
C ALA A 626 -24.20 -13.84 -23.77
N ASP A 627 -24.27 -14.66 -22.71
CA ASP A 627 -24.13 -14.23 -21.31
C ASP A 627 -22.82 -13.46 -21.07
N LEU A 628 -21.73 -13.79 -21.78
CA LEU A 628 -20.47 -13.06 -21.68
C LEU A 628 -20.52 -11.68 -22.35
N VAL A 629 -21.24 -11.53 -23.46
CA VAL A 629 -21.43 -10.24 -24.14
C VAL A 629 -22.29 -9.32 -23.27
N ASP A 630 -23.40 -9.81 -22.72
CA ASP A 630 -24.32 -9.01 -21.90
C ASP A 630 -23.62 -8.51 -20.63
N ARG A 631 -22.90 -9.39 -19.92
CA ARG A 631 -22.07 -9.00 -18.76
C ARG A 631 -20.99 -7.96 -19.10
N GLN A 632 -20.48 -7.94 -20.33
CA GLN A 632 -19.55 -6.91 -20.79
C GLN A 632 -20.24 -5.58 -21.10
N ALA A 633 -21.44 -5.61 -21.67
CA ALA A 633 -22.25 -4.41 -21.93
C ALA A 633 -22.63 -3.71 -20.62
N GLU A 634 -23.20 -4.45 -19.66
CA GLU A 634 -23.50 -3.92 -18.32
C GLU A 634 -22.27 -3.34 -17.61
N ALA A 635 -21.10 -3.97 -17.77
CA ALA A 635 -19.87 -3.51 -17.14
C ALA A 635 -19.40 -2.14 -17.68
N ARG A 636 -19.61 -1.89 -18.98
CA ARG A 636 -19.33 -0.59 -19.61
C ARG A 636 -20.31 0.48 -19.14
N GLU A 637 -21.61 0.20 -19.17
CA GLU A 637 -22.64 1.12 -18.68
C GLU A 637 -22.42 1.49 -17.19
N ARG A 638 -22.09 0.50 -16.35
CA ARG A 638 -21.73 0.72 -14.93
C ARG A 638 -20.44 1.53 -14.76
N GLN A 639 -19.53 1.50 -15.72
CA GLN A 639 -18.31 2.32 -15.70
C GLN A 639 -18.62 3.77 -16.14
N GLU A 640 -19.40 3.96 -17.19
CA GLU A 640 -19.84 5.27 -17.69
C GLU A 640 -20.64 6.03 -16.63
N ARG A 641 -21.62 5.38 -15.98
CA ARG A 641 -22.38 5.98 -14.86
C ARG A 641 -21.47 6.43 -13.70
N ARG A 642 -20.41 5.69 -13.40
CA ARG A 642 -19.43 6.06 -12.35
C ARG A 642 -18.53 7.22 -12.77
N ALA A 643 -18.18 7.33 -14.05
CA ALA A 643 -17.41 8.45 -14.58
C ALA A 643 -18.25 9.74 -14.54
N ALA A 644 -19.52 9.68 -14.96
CA ALA A 644 -20.44 10.80 -14.89
C ALA A 644 -20.68 11.31 -13.46
N ALA A 645 -20.88 10.41 -12.50
CA ALA A 645 -21.06 10.78 -11.09
C ALA A 645 -19.82 11.47 -10.48
N ARG A 646 -18.60 11.07 -10.89
CA ARG A 646 -17.36 11.74 -10.46
C ARG A 646 -17.25 13.15 -11.02
N ALA A 647 -17.46 13.31 -12.33
CA ALA A 647 -17.42 14.61 -12.98
C ALA A 647 -18.45 15.61 -12.39
N GLN A 648 -19.60 15.12 -11.91
CA GLN A 648 -20.58 15.94 -11.19
C GLN A 648 -20.08 16.36 -9.79
N ALA A 649 -19.47 15.46 -9.03
CA ALA A 649 -18.89 15.76 -7.72
C ALA A 649 -17.71 16.74 -7.82
N ASP A 650 -16.82 16.54 -8.80
CA ASP A 650 -15.67 17.42 -9.07
C ASP A 650 -16.15 18.86 -9.41
N ALA A 651 -17.22 18.98 -10.20
CA ALA A 651 -17.82 20.28 -10.54
C ALA A 651 -18.50 20.97 -9.34
N GLN A 652 -19.12 20.22 -8.42
CA GLN A 652 -19.70 20.77 -7.18
C GLN A 652 -18.61 21.28 -6.24
N ALA A 653 -17.54 20.51 -6.03
CA ALA A 653 -16.42 20.89 -5.17
C ALA A 653 -15.74 22.20 -5.63
N ALA A 654 -15.62 22.42 -6.96
CA ALA A 654 -15.08 23.67 -7.49
C ALA A 654 -15.94 24.90 -7.12
N ILE A 655 -17.27 24.79 -7.21
CA ILE A 655 -18.20 25.87 -6.85
C ILE A 655 -18.17 26.16 -5.34
N GLU A 656 -18.05 25.13 -4.51
CA GLU A 656 -17.91 25.27 -3.06
C GLU A 656 -16.60 25.96 -2.68
N GLN A 657 -15.49 25.61 -3.36
CA GLN A 657 -14.18 26.23 -3.12
C GLN A 657 -14.16 27.72 -3.49
N GLU A 658 -14.80 28.11 -4.60
CA GLU A 658 -14.91 29.52 -5.02
C GLU A 658 -15.71 30.35 -4.00
N ARG A 659 -16.82 29.81 -3.49
CA ARG A 659 -17.62 30.45 -2.43
C ARG A 659 -16.83 30.61 -1.12
N ALA A 660 -16.13 29.56 -0.70
CA ALA A 660 -15.31 29.61 0.52
C ALA A 660 -14.18 30.65 0.41
N ALA A 661 -13.57 30.81 -0.78
CA ALA A 661 -12.57 31.85 -1.03
C ALA A 661 -13.17 33.27 -0.95
N ALA A 662 -14.36 33.49 -1.53
CA ALA A 662 -15.06 34.77 -1.45
C ALA A 662 -15.44 35.14 0.00
N GLU A 663 -15.94 34.18 0.79
CA GLU A 663 -16.23 34.39 2.21
C GLU A 663 -14.97 34.66 3.04
N ALA A 664 -13.85 33.98 2.75
CA ALA A 664 -12.58 34.23 3.42
C ALA A 664 -12.06 35.66 3.14
N ALA A 665 -12.13 36.10 1.88
CA ALA A 665 -11.75 37.45 1.48
C ALA A 665 -12.61 38.53 2.16
N ALA A 666 -13.93 38.31 2.28
CA ALA A 666 -14.83 39.23 2.99
C ALA A 666 -14.46 39.37 4.49
N ARG A 667 -14.10 38.28 5.16
CA ARG A 667 -13.70 38.31 6.58
C ARG A 667 -12.38 39.05 6.81
N GLN A 668 -11.45 39.02 5.85
CA GLN A 668 -10.16 39.71 5.92
C GLN A 668 -10.25 41.25 5.87
N VAL A 669 -11.43 41.85 5.78
CA VAL A 669 -11.62 43.31 5.83
C VAL A 669 -11.77 43.84 7.27
N VAL A 670 -12.19 43.00 8.22
CA VAL A 670 -12.53 43.44 9.59
C VAL A 670 -11.27 43.65 10.44
N ALA A 671 -11.18 44.79 11.14
CA ALA A 671 -10.10 45.12 12.07
C ALA A 671 -10.22 44.36 13.42
N CYS A 672 -9.14 44.33 14.20
CA CYS A 672 -9.12 43.76 15.55
C CYS A 672 -9.92 44.63 16.52
N ALA A 673 -10.84 44.04 17.27
CA ALA A 673 -11.69 44.74 18.24
C ALA A 673 -10.91 45.33 19.44
N ASP A 674 -9.75 44.77 19.78
CA ASP A 674 -8.98 45.17 20.96
C ASP A 674 -7.87 46.18 20.64
N CYS A 675 -7.06 45.94 19.59
CA CYS A 675 -5.91 46.78 19.23
C CYS A 675 -6.08 47.56 17.92
N GLY A 676 -7.22 47.43 17.22
CA GLY A 676 -7.50 48.14 15.96
C GLY A 676 -6.71 47.68 14.73
N ARG A 677 -5.82 46.68 14.85
CA ARG A 677 -5.01 46.14 13.75
C ARG A 677 -5.88 45.74 12.56
N ALA A 678 -5.54 46.21 11.37
CA ALA A 678 -6.30 45.92 10.14
C ALA A 678 -6.25 44.42 9.79
N ARG A 679 -7.18 43.98 8.92
CA ARG A 679 -7.22 42.62 8.34
C ARG A 679 -7.20 41.45 9.34
N SER A 680 -7.79 41.65 10.51
CA SER A 680 -7.71 40.73 11.64
C SER A 680 -8.98 39.89 11.87
N THR A 681 -9.96 39.89 10.97
CA THR A 681 -11.21 39.08 11.08
C THR A 681 -12.03 39.31 12.37
N GLY A 682 -11.80 40.43 13.08
CA GLY A 682 -12.42 40.76 14.37
C GLY A 682 -11.47 40.67 15.57
N LEU A 683 -10.45 39.81 15.56
CA LEU A 683 -9.40 39.71 16.59
C LEU A 683 -8.07 39.27 15.96
N CYS A 684 -6.99 40.02 16.18
CA CYS A 684 -5.66 39.60 15.72
C CYS A 684 -5.13 38.42 16.55
N GLU A 685 -4.12 37.72 16.02
CA GLU A 685 -3.51 36.53 16.61
C GLU A 685 -3.03 36.81 18.05
N ALA A 686 -2.29 37.90 18.30
CA ALA A 686 -1.91 38.32 19.64
C ALA A 686 -3.09 38.58 20.61
N CYS A 687 -4.18 39.20 20.15
CA CYS A 687 -5.32 39.52 21.01
C CYS A 687 -6.18 38.28 21.32
N ASP A 688 -6.36 37.38 20.35
CA ASP A 688 -7.04 36.10 20.58
C ASP A 688 -6.24 35.22 21.56
N HIS A 689 -4.92 35.10 21.35
CA HIS A 689 -4.04 34.40 22.29
C HIS A 689 -4.07 35.02 23.70
N ARG A 690 -3.96 36.35 23.85
CA ARG A 690 -4.06 37.00 25.19
C ARG A 690 -5.37 36.69 25.91
N ARG A 691 -6.51 36.79 25.23
CA ARG A 691 -7.83 36.45 25.80
C ARG A 691 -7.91 34.98 26.21
N GLN A 692 -7.28 34.09 25.44
CA GLN A 692 -7.21 32.65 25.76
C GLN A 692 -6.29 32.41 26.96
N THR A 693 -5.13 33.07 27.06
CA THR A 693 -4.22 33.01 28.21
C THR A 693 -4.92 33.44 29.50
N ASP A 694 -5.65 34.57 29.51
CA ASP A 694 -6.40 35.01 30.70
C ASP A 694 -7.48 34.01 31.12
N ALA A 695 -8.17 33.38 30.15
CA ALA A 695 -9.16 32.35 30.42
C ALA A 695 -8.53 31.06 30.97
N LEU A 696 -7.36 30.65 30.46
CA LEU A 696 -6.59 29.51 30.95
C LEU A 696 -6.06 29.76 32.37
N ILE A 697 -5.54 30.95 32.67
CA ILE A 697 -5.11 31.35 34.02
C ILE A 697 -6.28 31.29 35.01
N ALA A 698 -7.47 31.78 34.62
CA ALA A 698 -8.67 31.71 35.46
C ALA A 698 -9.12 30.26 35.73
N GLU A 699 -9.10 29.40 34.70
CA GLU A 699 -9.44 27.98 34.83
C GLU A 699 -8.40 27.23 35.70
N ALA A 700 -7.10 27.51 35.56
CA ALA A 700 -6.04 26.99 36.43
C ALA A 700 -6.27 27.38 37.90
N GLY A 701 -6.65 28.64 38.15
CA GLY A 701 -7.03 29.11 39.49
C GLY A 701 -8.20 28.32 40.09
N PHE A 702 -9.23 28.02 39.29
CA PHE A 702 -10.34 27.17 39.74
C PHE A 702 -9.91 25.70 39.96
N LEU A 703 -9.08 25.14 39.09
CA LEU A 703 -8.52 23.79 39.24
C LEU A 703 -7.78 23.64 40.56
N ALA A 704 -6.90 24.59 40.91
CA ALA A 704 -6.23 24.62 42.20
C ALA A 704 -7.22 24.75 43.37
N ALA A 705 -8.13 25.72 43.30
CA ALA A 705 -9.13 25.96 44.34
C ALA A 705 -10.00 24.73 44.65
N THR A 706 -10.21 23.81 43.69
CA THR A 706 -10.97 22.57 43.96
C THR A 706 -10.40 21.69 45.07
N TRP A 707 -9.10 21.78 45.38
CA TRP A 707 -8.45 20.97 46.40
C TRP A 707 -7.79 21.78 47.53
N SER A 708 -7.40 23.04 47.29
CA SER A 708 -6.70 23.88 48.28
C SER A 708 -7.58 24.89 49.02
N ALA A 709 -8.75 25.26 48.49
CA ALA A 709 -9.61 26.30 49.06
C ALA A 709 -10.88 25.75 49.72
N ASP A 710 -11.42 26.50 50.70
CA ASP A 710 -12.79 26.32 51.14
C ASP A 710 -13.75 26.90 50.08
N LEU A 711 -14.45 26.02 49.36
CA LEU A 711 -15.42 26.39 48.33
C LEU A 711 -16.70 27.08 48.87
N THR A 712 -16.80 27.32 50.17
CA THR A 712 -17.85 28.14 50.80
C THR A 712 -17.37 29.56 51.11
N ASP A 713 -16.06 29.82 51.09
CA ASP A 713 -15.47 31.15 51.26
C ASP A 713 -14.93 31.69 49.91
N PRO A 714 -15.61 32.68 49.29
CA PRO A 714 -15.11 33.33 48.08
C PRO A 714 -13.74 34.00 48.26
N ALA A 715 -13.36 34.41 49.48
CA ALA A 715 -12.06 35.03 49.73
C ALA A 715 -10.91 34.00 49.65
N ALA A 716 -11.09 32.80 50.23
CA ALA A 716 -10.16 31.68 50.08
C ALA A 716 -9.98 31.27 48.61
N VAL A 717 -11.08 31.17 47.85
CA VAL A 717 -11.03 30.87 46.40
C VAL A 717 -10.28 31.96 45.64
N ALA A 718 -10.56 33.23 45.91
CA ALA A 718 -9.89 34.35 45.26
C ALA A 718 -8.39 34.43 45.60
N ALA A 719 -8.00 34.10 46.83
CA ALA A 719 -6.60 34.04 47.25
C ALA A 719 -5.81 32.98 46.47
N VAL A 720 -6.36 31.76 46.34
CA VAL A 720 -5.75 30.69 45.54
C VAL A 720 -5.68 31.06 44.06
N ALA A 721 -6.74 31.64 43.50
CA ALA A 721 -6.75 32.07 42.10
C ALA A 721 -5.72 33.18 41.83
N ALA A 722 -5.47 34.07 42.80
CA ALA A 722 -4.43 35.09 42.70
C ALA A 722 -3.02 34.49 42.80
N GLU A 723 -2.78 33.55 43.72
CA GLU A 723 -1.49 32.84 43.85
C GLU A 723 -1.14 32.07 42.57
N VAL A 724 -2.09 31.31 42.02
CA VAL A 724 -1.93 30.59 40.75
C VAL A 724 -1.68 31.55 39.57
N ARG A 725 -2.40 32.68 39.52
CA ARG A 725 -2.16 33.72 38.51
C ARG A 725 -0.72 34.24 38.59
N THR A 726 -0.23 34.61 39.77
CA THR A 726 1.15 35.09 39.95
C THR A 726 2.19 34.02 39.58
N ALA A 727 1.93 32.74 39.88
CA ALA A 727 2.81 31.65 39.47
C ALA A 727 2.88 31.52 37.94
N ILE A 728 1.73 31.44 37.25
CA ILE A 728 1.70 31.29 35.78
C ILE A 728 2.25 32.54 35.07
N GLU A 729 1.98 33.75 35.58
CA GLU A 729 2.55 34.99 35.04
C GLU A 729 4.09 35.03 35.20
N ALA A 730 4.64 34.45 36.27
CA ALA A 730 6.09 34.29 36.45
C ALA A 730 6.68 33.22 35.51
N ASP A 731 6.00 32.08 35.31
CA ASP A 731 6.42 31.04 34.37
C ASP A 731 6.41 31.54 32.92
N ILE A 732 5.38 32.32 32.52
CA ILE A 732 5.32 33.00 31.22
C ILE A 732 6.50 33.95 31.05
N ALA A 733 6.84 34.74 32.08
CA ALA A 733 7.99 35.64 32.02
C ALA A 733 9.32 34.90 31.89
N ALA A 734 9.49 33.77 32.60
CA ALA A 734 10.70 32.95 32.55
C ALA A 734 10.88 32.21 31.19
N GLU A 735 9.81 31.63 30.64
CA GLU A 735 9.83 31.02 29.30
C GLU A 735 10.05 32.06 28.20
N TRP A 736 9.52 33.28 28.36
CA TRP A 736 9.79 34.38 27.43
C TRP A 736 11.24 34.86 27.51
N GLU A 737 11.82 35.00 28.71
CA GLU A 737 13.25 35.30 28.87
C GLU A 737 14.12 34.19 28.25
N HIS A 738 13.76 32.92 28.46
CA HIS A 738 14.47 31.81 27.84
C HIS A 738 14.37 31.83 26.31
N PHE A 739 13.19 32.15 25.76
CA PHE A 739 12.98 32.32 24.32
C PHE A 739 13.85 33.44 23.73
N GLN A 740 13.97 34.56 24.44
CA GLN A 740 14.86 35.67 24.06
C GLN A 740 16.35 35.30 24.12
N GLN A 741 16.76 34.41 25.03
CA GLN A 741 18.14 33.94 25.13
C GLN A 741 18.56 32.97 24.01
N ILE A 742 17.60 32.27 23.39
CA ILE A 742 17.87 31.26 22.33
C ILE A 742 17.57 31.74 20.91
N THR A 743 16.89 32.87 20.76
CA THR A 743 16.50 33.45 19.46
C THR A 743 17.34 34.69 19.19
N ASP A 744 17.80 34.88 17.95
CA ASP A 744 18.48 36.13 17.60
C ASP A 744 17.46 37.28 17.60
N LEU A 745 17.69 38.28 18.46
CA LEU A 745 16.81 39.44 18.57
C LEU A 745 16.78 40.24 17.25
N ALA A 746 17.87 40.24 16.48
CA ALA A 746 17.93 40.94 15.20
C ALA A 746 16.99 40.33 14.15
N ASP A 747 16.86 39.00 14.12
CA ASP A 747 15.93 38.31 13.21
C ASP A 747 14.46 38.57 13.59
N LEU A 748 14.16 38.62 14.89
CA LEU A 748 12.83 38.96 15.41
C LEU A 748 12.44 40.43 15.14
N GLU A 749 13.37 41.36 15.34
CA GLU A 749 13.15 42.79 15.04
C GLU A 749 13.02 43.03 13.52
N ALA A 750 13.77 42.30 12.69
CA ALA A 750 13.66 42.36 11.23
C ALA A 750 12.32 41.84 10.69
N ALA A 751 11.69 40.88 11.39
CA ALA A 751 10.35 40.38 11.06
C ALA A 751 9.22 41.39 11.34
N GLY A 752 9.51 42.47 12.07
CA GLY A 752 8.59 43.57 12.38
C GLY A 752 7.93 43.47 13.77
N PRO A 753 7.49 44.61 14.34
CA PRO A 753 7.06 44.69 15.74
C PRO A 753 5.87 43.80 16.06
N ASP A 754 4.93 43.67 15.12
CA ASP A 754 3.75 42.83 15.28
C ASP A 754 4.10 41.33 15.45
N VAL A 755 5.16 40.84 14.79
CA VAL A 755 5.56 39.41 14.84
C VAL A 755 6.12 39.06 16.21
N VAL A 756 6.85 39.98 16.84
CA VAL A 756 7.31 39.84 18.23
C VAL A 756 6.11 39.76 19.19
N GLU A 757 5.09 40.60 18.99
CA GLU A 757 3.87 40.60 19.82
C GLU A 757 3.01 39.34 19.63
N ASP A 758 2.79 38.90 18.38
CA ASP A 758 2.07 37.66 18.05
C ASP A 758 2.81 36.43 18.64
N THR A 759 4.15 36.42 18.58
CA THR A 759 5.00 35.34 19.13
C THR A 759 4.99 35.32 20.67
N ALA A 760 5.10 36.47 21.32
CA ALA A 760 5.03 36.58 22.78
C ALA A 760 3.67 36.11 23.31
N ALA A 761 2.58 36.53 22.65
CA ALA A 761 1.24 36.10 23.02
C ALA A 761 1.02 34.59 22.80
N HIS A 762 1.58 34.02 21.73
CA HIS A 762 1.52 32.58 21.49
C HIS A 762 2.32 31.76 22.52
N ASN A 763 3.52 32.22 22.91
CA ASN A 763 4.30 31.59 23.97
C ASN A 763 3.52 31.61 25.30
N ALA A 764 2.97 32.77 25.68
CA ALA A 764 2.16 32.91 26.89
C ALA A 764 0.93 31.98 26.91
N PHE A 765 0.28 31.79 25.75
CA PHE A 765 -0.82 30.83 25.59
C PHE A 765 -0.38 29.38 25.84
N LEU A 766 0.73 28.94 25.23
CA LEU A 766 1.24 27.57 25.39
C LEU A 766 1.67 27.28 26.84
N THR A 767 2.30 28.25 27.51
CA THR A 767 2.70 28.12 28.92
C THR A 767 1.47 28.02 29.84
N ALA A 768 0.43 28.84 29.61
CA ALA A 768 -0.82 28.73 30.36
C ALA A 768 -1.59 27.42 30.07
N GLU A 769 -1.57 26.90 28.84
CA GLU A 769 -2.16 25.60 28.49
C GLU A 769 -1.45 24.45 29.23
N SER A 770 -0.12 24.48 29.29
CA SER A 770 0.67 23.51 30.07
C SER A 770 0.35 23.59 31.56
N ALA A 771 0.29 24.79 32.12
CA ALA A 771 -0.06 25.00 33.53
C ALA A 771 -1.46 24.46 33.87
N VAL A 772 -2.48 24.69 33.02
CA VAL A 772 -3.82 24.11 33.20
C VAL A 772 -3.78 22.58 33.28
N ALA A 773 -2.99 21.92 32.43
CA ALA A 773 -2.85 20.46 32.47
C ALA A 773 -2.16 19.98 33.77
N GLU A 774 -1.17 20.73 34.27
CA GLU A 774 -0.50 20.43 35.53
C GLU A 774 -1.42 20.63 36.74
N TYR A 775 -2.12 21.76 36.85
CA TYR A 775 -3.10 22.00 37.92
C TYR A 775 -4.25 20.99 37.88
N GLN A 776 -4.70 20.56 36.70
CA GLN A 776 -5.68 19.48 36.57
C GLN A 776 -5.13 18.15 37.11
N HIS A 777 -3.89 17.79 36.78
CA HIS A 777 -3.26 16.57 37.29
C HIS A 777 -3.09 16.62 38.82
N GLN A 778 -2.59 17.73 39.36
CA GLN A 778 -2.45 17.94 40.81
C GLN A 778 -3.81 17.84 41.52
N ALA A 779 -4.85 18.45 40.96
CA ALA A 779 -6.20 18.36 41.51
C ALA A 779 -6.72 16.92 41.56
N LEU A 780 -6.51 16.11 40.51
CA LEU A 780 -6.89 14.70 40.51
C LEU A 780 -6.10 13.87 41.54
N VAL A 781 -4.79 14.11 41.67
CA VAL A 781 -3.95 13.43 42.67
C VAL A 781 -4.39 13.75 44.10
N LEU A 782 -4.74 15.01 44.38
CA LEU A 782 -5.09 15.47 45.72
C LEU A 782 -6.55 15.16 46.08
N LEU A 783 -7.49 15.28 45.13
CA LEU A 783 -8.86 14.79 45.30
C LEU A 783 -8.92 13.26 45.41
N GLY A 784 -8.01 12.53 44.76
CA GLY A 784 -7.84 11.08 44.97
C GLY A 784 -7.45 10.72 46.41
N ARG A 785 -6.82 11.65 47.15
CA ARG A 785 -6.48 11.47 48.57
C ARG A 785 -7.59 11.89 49.53
N SER A 786 -8.71 12.45 49.03
CA SER A 786 -9.88 12.83 49.86
C SER A 786 -10.50 11.64 50.59
N GLU A 787 -11.21 11.89 51.69
CA GLU A 787 -11.87 10.84 52.45
C GLU A 787 -12.94 10.12 51.61
N GLU A 788 -13.64 10.85 50.74
CA GLU A 788 -14.66 10.32 49.84
C GLU A 788 -14.06 9.37 48.80
N ALA A 789 -12.97 9.77 48.13
CA ALA A 789 -12.29 8.93 47.16
C ALA A 789 -11.65 7.69 47.80
N GLN A 790 -11.05 7.84 48.98
CA GLN A 790 -10.52 6.70 49.74
C GLN A 790 -11.64 5.78 50.25
N ALA A 791 -12.80 6.32 50.66
CA ALA A 791 -13.94 5.52 51.10
C ALA A 791 -14.51 4.67 49.95
N GLU A 792 -14.63 5.23 48.75
CA GLU A 792 -15.08 4.48 47.58
C GLU A 792 -14.04 3.44 47.14
N ALA A 793 -12.75 3.77 47.18
CA ALA A 793 -11.66 2.80 46.97
C ALA A 793 -11.74 1.62 47.96
N ARG A 794 -11.99 1.88 49.26
CA ARG A 794 -12.19 0.84 50.28
C ARG A 794 -13.43 -0.03 50.00
N LYS A 795 -14.55 0.56 49.54
CA LYS A 795 -15.75 -0.20 49.14
C LYS A 795 -15.49 -1.08 47.93
N ALA A 796 -14.81 -0.56 46.90
CA ALA A 796 -14.46 -1.31 45.69
C ALA A 796 -13.53 -2.48 46.03
N TYR A 797 -12.50 -2.25 46.84
CA TYR A 797 -11.60 -3.29 47.35
C TYR A 797 -12.37 -4.41 48.08
N ALA A 798 -13.26 -4.04 49.02
CA ALA A 798 -14.07 -5.01 49.75
C ALA A 798 -15.05 -5.77 48.83
N THR A 799 -15.61 -5.10 47.82
CA THR A 799 -16.55 -5.70 46.86
C THR A 799 -15.86 -6.71 45.94
N GLU A 800 -14.65 -6.44 45.48
CA GLU A 800 -13.85 -7.42 44.73
C GLU A 800 -13.49 -8.64 45.59
N ARG A 801 -12.99 -8.43 46.82
CA ARG A 801 -12.67 -9.54 47.74
C ARG A 801 -13.89 -10.38 48.08
N ALA A 802 -15.09 -9.79 48.07
CA ALA A 802 -16.34 -10.51 48.33
C ALA A 802 -16.82 -11.40 47.16
N LYS A 803 -16.16 -11.40 45.98
CA LYS A 803 -16.64 -12.20 44.83
C LYS A 803 -16.45 -13.71 45.04
N PRO A 804 -17.42 -14.57 44.64
CA PRO A 804 -17.42 -16.00 44.99
C PRO A 804 -16.16 -16.79 44.61
N TRP A 805 -15.51 -16.45 43.49
CA TRP A 805 -14.29 -17.14 43.06
C TRP A 805 -13.04 -16.72 43.84
N PHE A 806 -13.02 -15.51 44.42
CA PHE A 806 -11.94 -15.06 45.32
C PHE A 806 -12.16 -15.49 46.77
N GLN A 807 -13.41 -15.72 47.20
CA GLN A 807 -13.71 -16.32 48.51
C GLN A 807 -13.04 -17.70 48.72
N ALA A 808 -12.80 -18.46 47.65
CA ALA A 808 -12.14 -19.77 47.72
C ALA A 808 -10.61 -19.68 47.95
N LEU A 809 -9.98 -18.56 47.58
CA LEU A 809 -8.54 -18.31 47.67
C LEU A 809 -8.28 -16.82 48.02
N PRO A 810 -8.67 -16.37 49.23
CA PRO A 810 -8.79 -14.94 49.58
C PRO A 810 -7.45 -14.20 49.70
N ASP A 811 -6.35 -14.94 49.81
CA ASP A 811 -4.98 -14.43 49.95
C ASP A 811 -4.11 -14.77 48.72
N SER A 812 -4.73 -15.10 47.58
CA SER A 812 -4.01 -15.29 46.32
C SER A 812 -3.55 -13.94 45.73
N ASP A 813 -2.36 -13.91 45.12
CA ASP A 813 -1.81 -12.72 44.46
C ASP A 813 -2.78 -12.13 43.41
N ASP A 814 -3.54 -12.98 42.71
CA ASP A 814 -4.53 -12.55 41.73
C ASP A 814 -5.77 -11.90 42.37
N ALA A 815 -6.22 -12.39 43.54
CA ALA A 815 -7.29 -11.75 44.31
C ALA A 815 -6.86 -10.41 44.89
N LEU A 816 -5.63 -10.34 45.42
CA LEU A 816 -5.06 -9.11 45.94
C LEU A 816 -4.92 -8.07 44.83
N ARG A 817 -4.34 -8.46 43.68
CA ARG A 817 -4.12 -7.58 42.52
C ARG A 817 -5.44 -7.02 41.96
N ALA A 818 -6.43 -7.88 41.75
CA ALA A 818 -7.74 -7.46 41.26
C ALA A 818 -8.44 -6.49 42.23
N ALA A 819 -8.34 -6.73 43.55
CA ALA A 819 -8.90 -5.82 44.54
C ALA A 819 -8.15 -4.48 44.59
N THR A 820 -6.82 -4.47 44.47
CA THR A 820 -6.04 -3.21 44.39
C THR A 820 -6.29 -2.42 43.11
N GLU A 821 -6.41 -3.09 41.96
CA GLU A 821 -6.75 -2.44 40.68
C GLU A 821 -8.14 -1.81 40.75
N ALA A 822 -9.15 -2.52 41.28
CA ALA A 822 -10.49 -1.97 41.43
C ALA A 822 -10.55 -0.79 42.43
N ALA A 823 -9.74 -0.83 43.49
CA ALA A 823 -9.61 0.27 44.45
C ALA A 823 -9.02 1.53 43.80
N ALA A 824 -7.89 1.39 43.10
CA ALA A 824 -7.25 2.50 42.37
C ALA A 824 -8.18 3.06 41.28
N GLN A 825 -8.87 2.19 40.53
CA GLN A 825 -9.85 2.63 39.54
C GLN A 825 -11.02 3.40 40.16
N ALA A 826 -11.56 2.94 41.30
CA ALA A 826 -12.63 3.61 42.02
C ALA A 826 -12.16 4.98 42.59
N GLN A 827 -10.93 5.05 43.11
CA GLN A 827 -10.30 6.27 43.59
C GLN A 827 -10.24 7.34 42.49
N VAL A 828 -9.75 6.97 41.30
CA VAL A 828 -9.63 7.89 40.15
C VAL A 828 -11.00 8.40 39.69
N ARG A 829 -12.02 7.54 39.44
CA ARG A 829 -13.35 8.06 39.04
C ARG A 829 -13.94 9.00 40.08
N THR A 830 -13.70 8.71 41.37
CA THR A 830 -14.23 9.54 42.45
C THR A 830 -13.53 10.90 42.49
N ALA A 831 -12.20 10.94 42.29
CA ALA A 831 -11.46 12.18 42.14
C ALA A 831 -11.96 13.02 40.96
N GLU A 832 -12.24 12.40 39.82
CA GLU A 832 -12.74 13.07 38.61
C GLU A 832 -14.17 13.57 38.76
N TYR A 833 -15.04 12.79 39.40
CA TYR A 833 -16.38 13.21 39.77
C TYR A 833 -16.35 14.41 40.74
N LEU A 834 -15.51 14.35 41.78
CA LEU A 834 -15.31 15.46 42.71
C LEU A 834 -14.77 16.70 42.00
N LEU A 835 -13.81 16.55 41.09
CA LEU A 835 -13.25 17.65 40.30
C LEU A 835 -14.35 18.33 39.47
N ALA A 836 -15.12 17.55 38.71
CA ALA A 836 -16.20 18.06 37.87
C ALA A 836 -17.27 18.81 38.70
N VAL A 837 -17.70 18.25 39.83
CA VAL A 837 -18.69 18.87 40.71
C VAL A 837 -18.15 20.15 41.37
N ARG A 838 -16.89 20.17 41.79
CA ARG A 838 -16.27 21.33 42.43
C ARG A 838 -16.00 22.47 41.42
N LEU A 839 -15.55 22.16 40.21
CA LEU A 839 -15.39 23.13 39.11
C LEU A 839 -16.74 23.75 38.71
N GLU A 840 -17.80 22.94 38.56
CA GLU A 840 -19.12 23.46 38.20
C GLU A 840 -19.68 24.41 39.26
N LYS A 841 -19.47 24.09 40.55
CA LYS A 841 -19.81 24.98 41.66
C LYS A 841 -19.04 26.31 41.57
N LEU A 842 -17.73 26.26 41.35
CA LEU A 842 -16.88 27.46 41.22
C LEU A 842 -17.30 28.34 40.03
N ARG A 843 -17.50 27.75 38.86
CA ARG A 843 -17.97 28.47 37.66
C ARG A 843 -19.35 29.09 37.87
N THR A 844 -20.25 28.41 38.57
CA THR A 844 -21.57 28.94 38.94
C THR A 844 -21.46 30.11 39.92
N GLN A 845 -20.53 30.07 40.87
CA GLN A 845 -20.26 31.16 41.83
C GLN A 845 -19.55 32.37 41.18
N ALA A 846 -18.76 32.15 40.13
CA ALA A 846 -18.01 33.18 39.42
C ALA A 846 -18.85 33.92 38.35
N LEU A 847 -20.00 33.39 37.95
CA LEU A 847 -20.94 34.08 37.08
C LEU A 847 -21.52 35.31 37.81
N PRO A 848 -21.33 36.55 37.30
CA PRO A 848 -21.94 37.73 37.91
C PRO A 848 -23.46 37.61 37.85
N GLU A 849 -24.14 38.06 38.91
CA GLU A 849 -25.61 38.08 38.94
C GLU A 849 -26.12 38.80 37.69
N PRO A 850 -27.03 38.19 36.90
CA PRO A 850 -27.37 38.70 35.58
C PRO A 850 -28.03 40.08 35.70
N VAL A 851 -27.25 41.12 35.40
CA VAL A 851 -27.71 42.50 35.32
C VAL A 851 -28.90 42.53 34.37
N ARG A 852 -30.11 42.70 34.91
CA ARG A 852 -31.32 42.80 34.10
C ARG A 852 -31.07 43.85 33.02
N PRO A 853 -31.18 43.51 31.72
CA PRO A 853 -30.93 44.47 30.67
C PRO A 853 -31.86 45.67 30.88
N ALA A 854 -31.31 46.87 30.72
CA ALA A 854 -32.09 48.10 30.84
C ALA A 854 -33.37 47.97 29.99
N PRO A 855 -34.54 48.38 30.51
CA PRO A 855 -35.80 48.20 29.80
C PRO A 855 -35.72 48.83 28.40
N TRP A 856 -36.41 48.24 27.43
CA TRP A 856 -36.32 48.61 26.01
C TRP A 856 -36.45 50.12 25.74
N SER A 857 -37.21 50.84 26.58
CA SER A 857 -37.33 52.31 26.55
C SER A 857 -36.01 53.08 26.71
N ARG A 858 -34.99 52.51 27.37
CA ARG A 858 -33.63 53.09 27.46
C ARG A 858 -32.69 52.64 26.33
N ARG A 859 -32.88 51.43 25.79
CA ARG A 859 -32.02 50.86 24.72
C ARG A 859 -32.38 51.32 23.32
N LEU A 860 -33.66 51.61 23.06
CA LEU A 860 -34.12 52.05 21.75
C LEU A 860 -33.47 53.36 21.26
N PRO A 861 -33.27 54.41 22.10
CA PRO A 861 -32.57 55.62 21.67
C PRO A 861 -31.09 55.38 21.32
N GLU A 862 -30.39 54.50 22.05
CA GLU A 862 -28.98 54.18 21.81
C GLU A 862 -28.80 53.42 20.49
N LEU A 863 -29.69 52.46 20.21
CA LEU A 863 -29.71 51.72 18.94
C LEU A 863 -30.13 52.59 17.75
N ALA A 864 -31.08 53.51 17.95
CA ALA A 864 -31.48 54.48 16.92
C ALA A 864 -30.40 55.54 16.62
N ALA A 865 -29.40 55.70 17.48
CA ALA A 865 -28.27 56.60 17.29
C ALA A 865 -27.06 55.93 16.59
N HIS A 866 -27.10 54.62 16.33
CA HIS A 866 -26.05 53.94 15.56
C HIS A 866 -26.25 54.16 14.06
N SER A 867 -25.23 54.73 13.41
CA SER A 867 -25.19 54.89 11.95
C SER A 867 -25.16 53.52 11.25
N LEU A 868 -26.03 53.32 10.27
CA LEU A 868 -26.04 52.14 9.39
C LEU A 868 -25.13 52.38 8.18
N ASP A 869 -23.84 52.57 8.41
CA ASP A 869 -22.85 52.69 7.34
C ASP A 869 -22.58 51.32 6.70
N GLY A 870 -23.39 50.95 5.70
CA GLY A 870 -23.26 49.65 5.04
C GLY A 870 -24.16 49.35 3.83
N GLU A 871 -25.16 50.18 3.50
CA GLU A 871 -26.00 49.95 2.31
C GLU A 871 -25.67 50.93 1.17
N THR A 872 -24.78 50.49 0.27
CA THR A 872 -24.62 51.11 -1.05
C THR A 872 -25.89 50.89 -1.89
N LEU A 873 -26.78 51.88 -1.87
CA LEU A 873 -27.89 52.00 -2.81
C LEU A 873 -27.35 52.30 -4.22
N GLU A 874 -27.08 51.25 -5.01
CA GLU A 874 -26.93 51.41 -6.45
C GLU A 874 -28.29 51.82 -7.06
N VAL A 875 -28.38 53.09 -7.44
CA VAL A 875 -29.53 53.67 -8.11
C VAL A 875 -29.59 53.15 -9.55
N ILE A 876 -30.66 52.43 -9.88
CA ILE A 876 -31.02 52.15 -11.27
C ILE A 876 -31.65 53.40 -11.88
N ALA A 877 -30.98 53.99 -12.87
CA ALA A 877 -31.49 54.99 -13.80
C ALA A 877 -30.83 54.80 -15.17
#